data_AF-A0A4R2DAP5-F1
#
_entry.id   AF-A0A4R2DAP5-F1
#
_cell.length_a   1.000
_cell.length_b   1.000
_cell.length_c   1.000
_cell.angle_alpha   90.00
_cell.angle_beta   90.00
_cell.angle_gamma   90.00
#
_symmetry.space_group_name_H-M   'P 1'
#
loop_
_entity.id
_entity.type
_entity.pdbx_description
1 polymer ?
#
loop_
_entity_poly.entity_id
_entity_poly.type
_entity_poly.pdbx_seq_one_letter_code
_entity_poly.pdbx_strand_id
1 'polypeptide(L)'
;MTPTWEQVRGSNYGTMGRTICGTVHRADGSWSRIWHAPEETWRYENEAGEPTRIENTTDRWFRDENGTMVHSVKSPYTLYATVGVASPSYLLRAYEMFPPSGTRGGSDQGFVAPSAPRAVRVRGRDGWEVSAHDQRANQAVSYVFDAELGIALRWQRGDDWMELENPILDESFEPTLFTWTGPSHRAEDDAAKYQREREERQRVLAAIPQALPTWLPLRINAQSQSGEARTGELRVSISGQAPQFTLRRWVSAIGEPKAEGPSDSTPERYRHSIGDWTYEIRSHQDISRDDCARIVDSIVPVDPPNRDPAEIAAELVAEEHDRREAEVLATLGTGRVLTDHLEDESLFIRTDFTDDAAWRDIAVAAMAPVPQGDGTEFAAYLTCIDNPEYDGLTVDGLLEAIGESPTYYAFLVDAETVTNPEMPIVVVYTEPDEPERPRGRTFRVIPSEMWGVENNLSIANMDFESFADSADEDGVFRGFPEPERPVEEVTTREIAQWIADDVDTDVLREFHAQIAGRKYRYPVSLFEADLAEVHAHTRDTEHGEHAALLGYDEFLDATAAGGPALRGTVPTHNGYWTFVLDRVSHRPIAAYRITHAPYVPPAPQDGVRQPMRFEVPFVCTEPVSFSTLTDDDDLIDRDVVQRAVLAEAARLHPDSEIAGGVPTLQRIPRLVGFNIGCYVHIDGRPVFYVSIVTDVDDEFIVQEVPPEGMRVVGPGEA
;
A
#
# COMPACT_ATOMS: atom_id res chain seq x y z
N MET A 1 3.75 55.77 21.16
CA MET A 1 3.04 55.49 19.88
C MET A 1 3.36 54.07 19.51
N THR A 2 2.34 53.27 19.16
CA THR A 2 2.54 51.89 18.69
C THR A 2 3.26 51.92 17.34
N PRO A 3 4.38 51.18 17.17
CA PRO A 3 5.08 51.14 15.89
C PRO A 3 4.22 50.42 14.84
N THR A 4 4.45 50.77 13.58
CA THR A 4 3.94 50.02 12.44
C THR A 4 4.69 48.69 12.28
N TRP A 5 4.08 47.71 11.61
CA TRP A 5 4.78 46.46 11.26
C TRP A 5 6.10 46.72 10.55
N GLU A 6 6.14 47.68 9.62
CA GLU A 6 7.36 48.04 8.90
C GLU A 6 8.50 48.52 9.81
N GLN A 7 8.17 49.23 10.89
CA GLN A 7 9.16 49.66 11.87
C GLN A 7 9.66 48.49 12.73
N VAL A 8 8.76 47.59 13.14
CA VAL A 8 9.13 46.36 13.89
C VAL A 8 10.00 45.45 13.02
N ARG A 9 9.59 45.21 11.77
CA ARG A 9 10.35 44.47 10.76
C ARG A 9 11.73 45.07 10.54
N GLY A 10 11.81 46.39 10.33
CA GLY A 10 13.09 47.10 10.17
C GLY A 10 14.01 46.97 11.39
N SER A 11 13.47 46.97 12.60
CA SER A 11 14.23 46.73 13.82
C SER A 11 14.79 45.29 13.87
N ASN A 12 14.00 44.30 13.47
CA ASN A 12 14.45 42.91 13.40
C ASN A 12 15.56 42.68 12.38
N TYR A 13 15.52 43.35 11.22
CA TYR A 13 16.64 43.34 10.26
C TYR A 13 17.95 43.85 10.86
N GLY A 14 17.91 44.69 11.90
CA GLY A 14 19.10 45.14 12.65
C GLY A 14 19.81 44.03 13.45
N THR A 15 19.25 42.81 13.48
CA THR A 15 19.88 41.62 14.07
C THR A 15 20.65 40.79 13.05
N MET A 16 20.46 41.06 11.75
CA MET A 16 21.10 40.32 10.67
C MET A 16 22.63 40.40 10.75
N GLY A 17 23.28 39.23 10.70
CA GLY A 17 24.74 39.15 10.68
C GLY A 17 25.43 39.43 12.03
N ARG A 18 24.68 39.45 13.14
CA ARG A 18 25.22 39.67 14.49
C ARG A 18 25.38 38.37 15.25
N THR A 19 26.30 38.33 16.21
CA THR A 19 26.42 37.21 17.15
C THR A 19 25.31 37.30 18.18
N ILE A 20 24.74 36.15 18.53
CA ILE A 20 23.59 36.08 19.44
C ILE A 20 23.78 34.92 20.40
N CYS A 21 23.54 35.16 21.70
CA CYS A 21 23.34 34.08 22.66
C CYS A 21 22.08 34.31 23.51
N GLY A 22 21.56 33.23 24.10
CA GLY A 22 20.42 33.30 25.00
C GLY A 22 19.92 31.91 25.37
N THR A 23 18.84 31.87 26.14
CA THR A 23 18.19 30.62 26.56
C THR A 23 16.87 30.48 25.84
N VAL A 24 16.69 29.39 25.09
CA VAL A 24 15.45 29.09 24.36
C VAL A 24 14.63 28.09 25.14
N HIS A 25 13.41 28.48 25.51
CA HIS A 25 12.38 27.65 26.15
C HIS A 25 11.39 27.13 25.10
N ARG A 26 10.88 25.91 25.29
CA ARG A 26 9.95 25.24 24.37
C ARG A 26 8.65 24.84 25.08
N ALA A 27 7.64 24.49 24.27
CA ALA A 27 6.32 24.06 24.74
C ALA A 27 6.32 22.83 25.65
N ASP A 28 7.28 21.92 25.48
CA ASP A 28 7.47 20.71 26.29
C ASP A 28 8.09 21.00 27.68
N GLY A 29 8.40 22.26 27.99
CA GLY A 29 9.03 22.69 29.23
C GLY A 29 10.55 22.61 29.23
N SER A 30 11.17 22.06 28.18
CA SER A 30 12.62 22.02 28.04
C SER A 30 13.21 23.39 27.74
N TRP A 31 14.47 23.59 28.16
CA TRP A 31 15.26 24.73 27.71
C TRP A 31 16.66 24.34 27.25
N SER A 32 17.21 25.16 26.36
CA SER A 32 18.57 24.98 25.85
C SER A 32 19.26 26.33 25.72
N ARG A 33 20.54 26.38 26.08
CA ARG A 33 21.38 27.56 25.86
C ARG A 33 21.95 27.53 24.45
N ILE A 34 21.80 28.64 23.73
CA ILE A 34 22.10 28.73 22.30
C ILE A 34 23.14 29.83 22.07
N TRP A 35 24.11 29.54 21.21
CA TRP A 35 25.03 30.51 20.61
C TRP A 35 24.92 30.41 19.10
N HIS A 36 24.88 31.57 18.44
CA HIS A 36 24.82 31.69 17.00
C HIS A 36 25.79 32.75 16.49
N ALA A 37 26.58 32.39 15.48
CA ALA A 37 27.39 33.31 14.70
C ALA A 37 27.12 33.10 13.19
N PRO A 38 27.19 34.15 12.36
CA PRO A 38 27.19 34.01 10.90
C PRO A 38 28.46 33.30 10.38
N GLU A 39 28.47 32.60 9.24
CA GLU A 39 27.38 32.16 8.35
C GLU A 39 27.03 30.70 8.72
N GLU A 40 25.96 30.49 9.51
CA GLU A 40 25.47 29.16 9.95
C GLU A 40 26.25 28.44 11.07
N THR A 41 26.87 29.20 11.96
CA THR A 41 27.58 28.64 13.11
C THR A 41 26.66 28.58 14.35
N TRP A 42 26.57 27.41 14.98
CA TRP A 42 25.63 27.14 16.09
C TRP A 42 26.27 26.28 17.19
N ARG A 43 25.88 26.55 18.43
CA ARG A 43 26.13 25.65 19.57
C ARG A 43 24.89 25.60 20.45
N TYR A 44 24.42 24.40 20.77
CA TYR A 44 23.31 24.15 21.68
C TYR A 44 23.83 23.37 22.88
N GLU A 45 23.49 23.83 24.08
CA GLU A 45 23.71 23.11 25.33
C GLU A 45 22.38 22.79 25.99
N ASN A 46 22.27 21.58 26.55
CA ASN A 46 21.13 21.18 27.36
C ASN A 46 21.18 21.81 28.76
N GLU A 47 20.21 21.46 29.61
CA GLU A 47 20.09 22.00 30.97
C GLU A 47 21.27 21.62 31.89
N ALA A 48 21.99 20.54 31.57
CA ALA A 48 23.21 20.12 32.27
C ALA A 48 24.47 20.89 31.82
N GLY A 49 24.35 21.80 30.85
CA GLY A 49 25.49 22.52 30.25
C GLY A 49 26.30 21.67 29.27
N GLU A 50 25.74 20.55 28.82
CA GLU A 50 26.42 19.66 27.87
C GLU A 50 26.05 20.01 26.43
N PRO A 51 27.02 20.09 25.50
CA PRO A 51 26.71 20.31 24.10
C PRO A 51 25.93 19.14 23.51
N THR A 52 24.78 19.47 22.92
CA THR A 52 23.91 18.55 22.17
C THR A 52 24.01 18.76 20.67
N ARG A 53 24.43 19.95 20.24
CA ARG A 53 24.70 20.27 18.84
C ARG A 53 25.80 21.31 18.72
N ILE A 54 26.72 21.09 17.79
CA ILE A 54 27.75 22.04 17.38
C ILE A 54 27.76 22.06 15.86
N GLU A 55 27.76 23.22 15.24
CA GLU A 55 27.78 23.35 13.80
C GLU A 55 28.64 24.55 13.40
N ASN A 56 29.44 24.37 12.37
CA ASN A 56 30.18 25.43 11.70
C ASN A 56 29.97 25.31 10.18
N THR A 57 30.78 26.01 9.39
CA THR A 57 30.63 26.05 7.93
C THR A 57 31.00 24.74 7.24
N THR A 58 31.83 23.89 7.85
CA THR A 58 32.36 22.66 7.25
C THR A 58 31.86 21.40 7.94
N ASP A 59 31.43 21.49 9.19
CA ASP A 59 31.18 20.33 10.04
C ASP A 59 29.95 20.56 10.92
N ARG A 60 29.26 19.46 11.22
CA ARG A 60 28.17 19.39 12.19
C ARG A 60 28.42 18.21 13.12
N TRP A 61 28.16 18.43 14.40
CA TRP A 61 28.09 17.41 15.42
C TRP A 61 26.75 17.47 16.14
N PHE A 62 26.11 16.34 16.37
CA PHE A 62 24.91 16.22 17.19
C PHE A 62 25.04 15.03 18.14
N ARG A 63 24.39 15.09 19.30
CA ARG A 63 24.40 14.01 20.27
C ARG A 63 23.34 12.97 19.93
N ASP A 64 23.71 11.69 19.89
CA ASP A 64 22.79 10.57 19.69
C ASP A 64 22.12 10.11 21.00
N GLU A 65 21.23 9.12 20.91
CA GLU A 65 20.50 8.52 22.05
C GLU A 65 21.44 7.88 23.08
N ASN A 66 22.63 7.45 22.66
CA ASN A 66 23.66 6.86 23.52
C ASN A 66 24.56 7.93 24.18
N GLY A 67 24.28 9.21 23.94
CA GLY A 67 25.02 10.33 24.51
C GLY A 67 26.37 10.61 23.83
N THR A 68 26.68 9.97 22.71
CA THR A 68 27.92 10.18 21.94
C THR A 68 27.69 11.23 20.86
N MET A 69 28.73 12.03 20.56
CA MET A 69 28.64 12.98 19.45
C MET A 69 28.81 12.24 18.11
N VAL A 70 27.88 12.46 17.20
CA VAL A 70 27.95 12.01 15.81
C VAL A 70 28.49 13.15 14.96
N HIS A 71 29.51 12.90 14.15
CA HIS A 71 30.16 13.86 13.26
C HIS A 71 29.73 13.67 11.81
N SER A 72 29.38 14.78 11.15
CA SER A 72 29.10 14.86 9.72
C SER A 72 29.85 16.03 9.10
N VAL A 73 30.44 15.83 7.92
CA VAL A 73 31.05 16.89 7.12
C VAL A 73 29.96 17.52 6.24
N LYS A 74 29.80 18.85 6.30
CA LYS A 74 28.83 19.59 5.48
C LYS A 74 29.28 19.59 4.02
N SER A 75 28.38 19.16 3.14
CA SER A 75 28.51 19.30 1.69
C SER A 75 27.84 20.60 1.22
N PRO A 76 28.46 21.38 0.32
CA PRO A 76 27.83 22.57 -0.28
C PRO A 76 26.62 22.23 -1.17
N TYR A 77 26.42 20.95 -1.47
CA TYR A 77 25.33 20.46 -2.30
C TYR A 77 24.19 19.84 -1.48
N THR A 78 24.42 19.47 -0.22
CA THR A 78 23.40 18.85 0.63
C THR A 78 22.54 19.91 1.28
N LEU A 79 21.22 19.81 1.07
CA LEU A 79 20.25 20.69 1.70
C LEU A 79 19.99 20.18 3.11
N TYR A 80 20.80 20.63 4.07
CA TYR A 80 20.62 20.31 5.47
C TYR A 80 19.38 21.04 5.99
N ALA A 81 18.21 20.38 5.90
CA ALA A 81 17.01 20.85 6.57
C ALA A 81 17.37 21.18 8.02
N THR A 82 16.96 22.35 8.50
CA THR A 82 17.05 22.66 9.93
C THR A 82 15.93 21.85 10.57
N VAL A 83 16.23 20.59 10.87
CA VAL A 83 15.24 19.56 11.26
C VAL A 83 14.44 20.06 12.47
N GLY A 84 13.10 20.06 12.35
CA GLY A 84 12.16 20.28 13.44
C GLY A 84 11.36 21.58 13.34
N VAL A 85 10.06 21.48 13.64
CA VAL A 85 9.10 22.58 13.75
C VAL A 85 9.50 23.62 14.83
N ALA A 86 10.46 23.30 15.71
CA ALA A 86 10.93 24.14 16.81
C ALA A 86 12.45 24.46 16.76
N SER A 87 12.93 24.94 15.60
CA SER A 87 14.33 25.38 15.46
C SER A 87 14.56 26.80 16.03
N PRO A 88 15.61 27.04 16.85
CA PRO A 88 15.98 28.38 17.31
C PRO A 88 16.22 29.41 16.19
N SER A 89 16.41 28.96 14.94
CA SER A 89 16.49 29.85 13.77
C SER A 89 15.24 30.70 13.58
N TYR A 90 14.06 30.22 13.96
CA TYR A 90 12.85 31.03 13.92
C TYR A 90 12.93 32.26 14.85
N LEU A 91 13.71 32.21 15.93
CA LEU A 91 13.92 33.36 16.81
C LEU A 91 15.13 34.20 16.37
N LEU A 92 16.28 33.56 16.20
CA LEU A 92 17.57 34.23 15.99
C LEU A 92 17.80 34.70 14.54
N ARG A 93 17.13 34.09 13.56
CA ARG A 93 17.16 34.45 12.14
C ARG A 93 15.76 34.84 11.63
N ALA A 94 14.90 35.35 12.50
CA ALA A 94 13.52 35.71 12.16
C ALA A 94 13.43 36.62 10.91
N TYR A 95 14.42 37.49 10.68
CA TYR A 95 14.47 38.41 9.55
C TYR A 95 14.43 37.71 8.18
N GLU A 96 14.86 36.44 8.08
CA GLU A 96 14.83 35.67 6.84
C GLU A 96 13.42 35.27 6.41
N MET A 97 12.48 35.26 7.36
CA MET A 97 11.09 34.92 7.10
C MET A 97 10.33 36.06 6.42
N PHE A 98 10.89 37.28 6.38
CA PHE A 98 10.17 38.49 5.97
C PHE A 98 10.91 39.33 4.91
N PRO A 99 11.41 38.75 3.79
CA PRO A 99 12.27 39.44 2.82
C PRO A 99 11.66 40.76 2.28
N PRO A 100 12.48 41.76 1.90
CA PRO A 100 11.96 43.00 1.33
C PRO A 100 11.24 42.73 0.01
N SER A 101 10.15 43.44 -0.24
CA SER A 101 9.39 43.35 -1.48
C SER A 101 10.23 43.87 -2.65
N GLY A 102 10.79 42.99 -3.49
CA GLY A 102 11.38 43.38 -4.77
C GLY A 102 12.71 42.74 -5.21
N THR A 103 13.34 41.86 -4.44
CA THR A 103 14.74 41.47 -4.75
C THR A 103 14.92 40.13 -5.50
N ARG A 104 13.89 39.29 -5.66
CA ARG A 104 13.90 38.14 -6.60
C ARG A 104 12.49 37.89 -7.13
N GLY A 105 12.37 37.68 -8.44
CA GLY A 105 11.09 37.49 -9.15
C GLY A 105 10.40 36.15 -8.86
N GLY A 106 9.99 35.94 -7.62
CA GLY A 106 9.13 34.83 -7.20
C GLY A 106 8.20 35.31 -6.10
N SER A 107 6.91 35.26 -6.37
CA SER A 107 5.81 35.57 -5.45
C SER A 107 5.67 34.49 -4.37
N ASP A 108 6.63 34.42 -3.44
CA ASP A 108 6.55 33.49 -2.30
C ASP A 108 6.88 34.25 -1.01
N GLN A 109 5.99 35.16 -0.62
CA GLN A 109 6.03 35.76 0.71
C GLN A 109 5.37 34.76 1.65
N GLY A 110 6.16 34.01 2.42
CA GLY A 110 5.62 33.10 3.43
C GLY A 110 4.68 33.84 4.40
N PHE A 111 5.03 35.04 4.86
CA PHE A 111 4.28 35.78 5.87
C PHE A 111 3.36 36.86 5.24
N VAL A 112 2.05 36.59 5.19
CA VAL A 112 1.07 37.43 4.46
C VAL A 112 0.04 38.04 5.41
N ALA A 113 -0.30 39.31 5.13
CA ALA A 113 -1.27 40.11 5.89
C ALA A 113 -0.96 40.23 7.40
N PRO A 114 0.21 40.81 7.77
CA PRO A 114 0.59 40.97 9.17
C PRO A 114 -0.39 41.87 9.93
N SER A 115 -0.73 41.45 11.15
CA SER A 115 -1.57 42.22 12.06
C SER A 115 -0.88 43.51 12.51
N ALA A 116 -1.66 44.47 13.02
CA ALA A 116 -1.07 45.62 13.70
C ALA A 116 -0.28 45.16 14.95
N PRO A 117 0.93 45.70 15.21
CA PRO A 117 1.71 45.29 16.37
C PRO A 117 1.00 45.56 17.71
N ARG A 118 0.99 44.56 18.60
CA ARG A 118 0.41 44.63 19.95
C ARG A 118 1.50 44.57 21.01
N ALA A 119 1.46 45.46 22.00
CA ALA A 119 2.42 45.43 23.10
C ALA A 119 2.20 44.19 23.98
N VAL A 120 3.24 43.39 24.18
CA VAL A 120 3.24 42.17 25.00
C VAL A 120 4.56 42.10 25.78
N ARG A 121 4.58 41.46 26.94
CA ARG A 121 5.80 41.19 27.70
C ARG A 121 6.12 39.70 27.67
N VAL A 122 7.31 39.34 27.23
CA VAL A 122 7.80 37.95 27.12
C VAL A 122 9.09 37.82 27.91
N ARG A 123 9.18 36.84 28.81
CA ARG A 123 10.38 36.56 29.62
C ARG A 123 11.00 37.81 30.27
N GLY A 124 10.15 38.72 30.76
CA GLY A 124 10.58 39.94 31.44
C GLY A 124 10.99 41.11 30.53
N ARG A 125 10.92 40.96 29.20
CA ARG A 125 11.24 42.01 28.21
C ARG A 125 9.99 42.49 27.48
N ASP A 126 9.94 43.78 27.19
CA ASP A 126 8.83 44.39 26.44
C ASP A 126 9.01 44.16 24.94
N GLY A 127 7.94 43.78 24.25
CA GLY A 127 7.98 43.46 22.84
C GLY A 127 6.68 43.75 22.09
N TRP A 128 6.74 43.55 20.77
CA TRP A 128 5.67 43.80 19.82
C TRP A 128 5.25 42.49 19.16
N GLU A 129 4.02 42.05 19.48
CA GLU A 129 3.41 40.88 18.90
C GLU A 129 2.79 41.18 17.54
N VAL A 130 3.07 40.33 16.56
CA VAL A 130 2.52 40.39 15.19
C VAL A 130 2.16 38.98 14.76
N SER A 131 0.92 38.80 14.29
CA SER A 131 0.45 37.54 13.72
C SER A 131 0.21 37.70 12.22
N ALA A 132 0.48 36.66 11.45
CA ALA A 132 0.16 36.62 10.02
C ALA A 132 -0.08 35.19 9.55
N HIS A 133 -0.47 35.04 8.30
CA HIS A 133 -0.61 33.74 7.66
C HIS A 133 0.71 33.30 7.04
N ASP A 134 1.19 32.10 7.39
CA ASP A 134 2.32 31.43 6.74
C ASP A 134 1.83 30.61 5.53
N GLN A 135 2.04 31.11 4.30
CA GLN A 135 1.63 30.44 3.06
C GLN A 135 2.32 29.08 2.84
N ARG A 136 3.51 28.85 3.38
CA ARG A 136 4.24 27.59 3.20
C ARG A 136 3.72 26.48 4.10
N ALA A 137 3.29 26.85 5.30
CA ALA A 137 2.72 25.94 6.29
C ALA A 137 1.18 25.90 6.25
N ASN A 138 0.56 26.80 5.47
CA ASN A 138 -0.89 27.02 5.41
C ASN A 138 -1.54 27.20 6.79
N GLN A 139 -0.89 27.95 7.68
CA GLN A 139 -1.30 28.13 9.08
C GLN A 139 -1.00 29.53 9.59
N ALA A 140 -1.69 29.96 10.64
CA ALA A 140 -1.39 31.21 11.35
C ALA A 140 -0.11 31.07 12.20
N VAL A 141 0.76 32.07 12.14
CA VAL A 141 2.00 32.14 12.91
C VAL A 141 2.09 33.49 13.63
N SER A 142 2.59 33.48 14.87
CA SER A 142 2.76 34.68 15.69
C SER A 142 4.22 34.86 16.13
N TYR A 143 4.68 36.10 16.07
CA TYR A 143 5.99 36.51 16.54
C TYR A 143 5.87 37.62 17.58
N VAL A 144 6.74 37.62 18.59
CA VAL A 144 6.96 38.78 19.47
C VAL A 144 8.38 39.27 19.27
N PHE A 145 8.56 40.52 18.86
CA PHE A 145 9.88 41.13 18.67
C PHE A 145 10.23 42.05 19.84
N ASP A 146 11.46 41.94 20.36
CA ASP A 146 11.97 42.77 21.44
C ASP A 146 11.93 44.26 21.06
N ALA A 147 11.36 45.09 21.93
CA ALA A 147 11.18 46.51 21.64
C ALA A 147 12.51 47.31 21.61
N GLU A 148 13.57 46.78 22.21
CA GLU A 148 14.88 47.43 22.31
C GLU A 148 15.90 46.83 21.34
N LEU A 149 16.00 45.50 21.31
CA LEU A 149 17.00 44.74 20.56
C LEU A 149 16.54 44.36 19.16
N GLY A 150 15.23 44.35 18.90
CA GLY A 150 14.64 43.92 17.63
C GLY A 150 14.65 42.40 17.37
N ILE A 151 15.29 41.60 18.22
CA ILE A 151 15.30 40.13 18.11
C ILE A 151 13.92 39.53 18.41
N ALA A 152 13.57 38.41 17.77
CA ALA A 152 12.33 37.72 18.13
C ALA A 152 12.49 37.04 19.50
N LEU A 153 11.61 37.43 20.43
CA LEU A 153 11.46 36.87 21.77
C LEU A 153 10.52 35.67 21.79
N ARG A 154 9.54 35.59 20.88
CA ARG A 154 8.63 34.46 20.76
C ARG A 154 8.34 34.13 19.31
N TRP A 155 8.21 32.84 19.05
CA TRP A 155 7.62 32.26 17.85
C TRP A 155 6.55 31.26 18.28
N GLN A 156 5.39 31.27 17.63
CA GLN A 156 4.30 30.36 17.93
C GLN A 156 3.51 29.98 16.66
N ARG A 157 3.21 28.69 16.51
CA ARG A 157 2.34 28.13 15.47
C ARG A 157 1.53 26.97 16.05
N GLY A 158 0.22 27.13 16.19
CA GLY A 158 -0.61 26.18 16.93
C GLY A 158 -0.16 26.05 18.39
N ASP A 159 0.00 24.82 18.86
CA ASP A 159 0.48 24.51 20.21
C ASP A 159 2.01 24.58 20.35
N ASP A 160 2.74 24.60 19.23
CA ASP A 160 4.19 24.73 19.22
C ASP A 160 4.60 26.19 19.44
N TRP A 161 5.45 26.42 20.44
CA TRP A 161 6.04 27.74 20.70
C TRP A 161 7.47 27.65 21.21
N MET A 162 8.21 28.72 20.97
CA MET A 162 9.53 28.96 21.58
C MET A 162 9.61 30.38 22.13
N GLU A 163 10.27 30.54 23.27
CA GLU A 163 10.56 31.84 23.86
C GLU A 163 12.05 32.01 24.16
N LEU A 164 12.59 33.19 23.85
CA LEU A 164 13.97 33.57 24.10
C LEU A 164 14.08 34.38 25.40
N GLU A 165 14.88 33.86 26.33
CA GLU A 165 15.23 34.50 27.58
C GLU A 165 16.69 35.01 27.55
N ASN A 166 16.90 36.19 28.12
CA ASN A 166 18.21 36.85 28.26
C ASN A 166 19.02 36.92 26.94
N PRO A 167 18.45 37.45 25.84
CA PRO A 167 19.19 37.61 24.59
C PRO A 167 20.35 38.62 24.76
N ILE A 168 21.53 38.23 24.29
CA ILE A 168 22.71 39.09 24.19
C ILE A 168 23.12 39.17 22.72
N LEU A 169 23.23 40.39 22.19
CA LEU A 169 23.73 40.66 20.85
C LEU A 169 25.19 41.13 20.91
N ASP A 170 25.97 40.80 19.89
CA ASP A 170 27.37 41.22 19.70
C ASP A 170 28.35 40.74 20.78
N GLU A 171 28.04 39.62 21.45
CA GLU A 171 29.02 38.95 22.30
C GLU A 171 30.13 38.33 21.42
N SER A 172 31.39 38.50 21.84
CA SER A 172 32.53 37.90 21.16
C SER A 172 32.67 36.44 21.55
N PHE A 173 32.62 35.53 20.57
CA PHE A 173 32.81 34.10 20.81
C PHE A 173 34.20 33.64 20.40
N GLU A 174 34.82 32.80 21.22
CA GLU A 174 36.03 32.09 20.83
C GLU A 174 35.70 31.08 19.71
N PRO A 175 36.48 31.00 18.61
CA PRO A 175 36.18 30.08 17.51
C PRO A 175 36.09 28.61 17.93
N THR A 176 36.81 28.22 18.98
CA THR A 176 36.79 26.87 19.55
C THR A 176 35.44 26.47 20.15
N LEU A 177 34.57 27.45 20.44
CA LEU A 177 33.21 27.21 20.92
C LEU A 177 32.39 26.36 19.94
N PHE A 178 32.69 26.47 18.64
CA PHE A 178 31.96 25.85 17.54
C PHE A 178 32.69 24.66 16.91
N THR A 179 33.58 24.04 17.68
CA THR A 179 34.28 22.82 17.30
C THR A 179 34.19 21.80 18.42
N TRP A 180 33.91 20.55 18.07
CA TRP A 180 33.97 19.43 19.03
C TRP A 180 35.35 18.78 18.99
N THR A 181 35.96 18.58 20.16
CA THR A 181 37.27 17.92 20.31
C THR A 181 37.21 16.63 21.13
N GLY A 182 36.02 16.23 21.60
CA GLY A 182 35.80 15.00 22.34
C GLY A 182 35.58 13.77 21.44
N PRO A 183 35.28 12.61 22.04
CA PRO A 183 34.93 11.39 21.31
C PRO A 183 33.76 11.62 20.35
N SER A 184 33.86 11.09 19.13
CA SER A 184 32.76 11.07 18.17
C SER A 184 32.87 9.90 17.21
N HIS A 185 31.73 9.47 16.65
CA HIS A 185 31.67 8.53 15.53
C HIS A 185 31.08 9.23 14.30
N ARG A 186 31.22 8.64 13.10
CA ARG A 186 30.75 9.28 11.86
C ARG A 186 29.29 8.92 11.58
N ALA A 187 28.49 9.91 11.19
CA ALA A 187 27.15 9.65 10.67
C ALA A 187 27.23 8.90 9.34
N GLU A 188 26.34 7.91 9.16
CA GLU A 188 25.95 7.44 7.83
C GLU A 188 25.06 8.51 7.20
N ASP A 189 25.63 9.29 6.27
CA ASP A 189 24.91 10.38 5.59
C ASP A 189 24.27 9.84 4.31
N ASP A 190 23.21 9.05 4.47
CA ASP A 190 22.45 8.44 3.37
C ASP A 190 21.86 9.48 2.42
N ALA A 191 21.46 10.64 2.93
CA ALA A 191 20.99 11.75 2.12
C ALA A 191 22.11 12.31 1.22
N ALA A 192 23.32 12.52 1.76
CA ALA A 192 24.45 12.93 0.94
C ALA A 192 24.98 11.81 0.03
N LYS A 193 24.85 10.53 0.43
CA LYS A 193 25.15 9.37 -0.43
C LYS A 193 24.22 9.36 -1.64
N TYR A 194 22.91 9.41 -1.41
CA TYR A 194 21.89 9.46 -2.46
C TYR A 194 22.10 10.65 -3.40
N GLN A 195 22.46 11.82 -2.85
CA GLN A 195 22.72 13.01 -3.66
C GLN A 195 24.00 12.90 -4.49
N ARG A 196 25.08 12.33 -3.94
CA ARG A 196 26.31 12.01 -4.68
C ARG A 196 26.04 11.03 -5.81
N GLU A 197 25.30 9.96 -5.53
CA GLU A 197 24.90 8.94 -6.53
C GLU A 197 24.06 9.56 -7.64
N ARG A 198 23.10 10.43 -7.30
CA ARG A 198 22.30 11.17 -8.28
C ARG A 198 23.14 12.10 -9.14
N GLU A 199 24.10 12.82 -8.56
CA GLU A 199 25.01 13.71 -9.30
C GLU A 199 25.97 12.94 -10.20
N GLU A 200 26.49 11.81 -9.74
CA GLU A 200 27.34 10.92 -10.52
C GLU A 200 26.54 10.34 -11.69
N ARG A 201 25.33 9.85 -11.44
CA ARG A 201 24.40 9.41 -12.49
C ARG A 201 24.13 10.52 -13.50
N GLN A 202 23.87 11.74 -13.04
CA GLN A 202 23.65 12.88 -13.93
C GLN A 202 24.90 13.26 -14.73
N ARG A 203 26.10 13.15 -14.13
CA ARG A 203 27.39 13.37 -14.81
C ARG A 203 27.66 12.32 -15.88
N VAL A 204 27.42 11.04 -15.57
CA VAL A 204 27.55 9.93 -16.53
C VAL A 204 26.58 10.14 -17.69
N LEU A 205 25.30 10.44 -17.41
CA LEU A 205 24.31 10.73 -18.44
C LEU A 205 24.68 11.93 -19.31
N ALA A 206 25.22 12.99 -18.71
CA ALA A 206 25.66 14.19 -19.44
C ALA A 206 26.88 13.92 -20.34
N ALA A 207 27.69 12.91 -20.04
CA ALA A 207 28.83 12.50 -20.85
C ALA A 207 28.42 11.67 -22.09
N ILE A 208 27.24 11.05 -22.09
CA ILE A 208 26.71 10.32 -23.24
C ILE A 208 26.32 11.35 -24.32
N PRO A 209 26.81 11.21 -25.57
CA PRO A 209 26.40 12.09 -26.67
C PRO A 209 24.88 12.07 -26.81
N GLN A 210 24.22 13.24 -26.79
CA GLN A 210 22.75 13.30 -26.64
C GLN A 210 21.97 13.12 -27.96
N ALA A 211 22.57 13.41 -29.12
CA ALA A 211 21.92 13.37 -30.45
C ALA A 211 20.45 13.85 -30.42
N LEU A 212 20.24 15.10 -30.03
CA LEU A 212 18.90 15.66 -29.86
C LEU A 212 18.31 16.10 -31.22
N PRO A 213 16.98 16.00 -31.41
CA PRO A 213 16.32 16.55 -32.59
C PRO A 213 16.58 18.05 -32.75
N THR A 214 16.91 18.50 -33.96
CA THR A 214 17.10 19.94 -34.27
C THR A 214 15.82 20.63 -34.74
N TRP A 215 14.78 19.86 -35.05
CA TRP A 215 13.49 20.38 -35.45
C TRP A 215 12.38 19.79 -34.59
N LEU A 216 11.60 20.69 -33.97
CA LEU A 216 10.34 20.39 -33.29
C LEU A 216 9.34 21.53 -33.56
N PRO A 217 8.03 21.26 -33.56
CA PRO A 217 7.00 22.25 -33.87
C PRO A 217 6.87 23.38 -32.81
N LEU A 218 7.47 23.23 -31.62
CA LEU A 218 7.46 24.21 -30.52
C LEU A 218 8.80 24.23 -29.76
N ARG A 219 8.98 25.23 -28.87
CA ARG A 219 10.10 25.24 -27.91
C ARG A 219 9.91 24.14 -26.87
N ILE A 220 10.95 23.35 -26.65
CA ILE A 220 10.95 22.18 -25.75
C ILE A 220 12.08 22.24 -24.74
N ASN A 221 11.90 21.49 -23.66
CA ASN A 221 12.93 21.07 -22.72
C ASN A 221 13.22 19.58 -22.96
N ALA A 222 14.49 19.27 -23.21
CA ALA A 222 14.99 17.90 -23.29
C ALA A 222 15.70 17.57 -21.97
N GLN A 223 15.36 16.43 -21.38
CA GLN A 223 15.98 15.94 -20.16
C GLN A 223 16.34 14.46 -20.31
N SER A 224 17.62 14.13 -20.20
CA SER A 224 18.09 12.74 -20.17
C SER A 224 17.51 12.05 -18.93
N GLN A 225 16.88 10.90 -19.13
CA GLN A 225 16.29 10.10 -18.05
C GLN A 225 17.21 8.96 -17.63
N SER A 226 17.78 8.26 -18.62
CA SER A 226 18.67 7.11 -18.44
C SER A 226 19.54 6.93 -19.68
N GLY A 227 20.57 6.08 -19.59
CA GLY A 227 21.49 5.77 -20.69
C GLY A 227 22.71 5.00 -20.19
N GLU A 228 23.33 4.27 -21.11
CA GLU A 228 24.52 3.44 -20.88
C GLU A 228 25.58 3.81 -21.91
N ALA A 229 26.73 4.27 -21.43
CA ALA A 229 27.80 4.78 -22.28
C ALA A 229 28.45 3.67 -23.12
N ARG A 230 28.51 2.43 -22.60
CA ARG A 230 29.08 1.27 -23.29
C ARG A 230 28.29 0.90 -24.55
N THR A 231 26.97 0.98 -24.47
CA THR A 231 26.04 0.59 -25.55
C THR A 231 25.60 1.76 -26.42
N GLY A 232 25.87 3.00 -25.97
CA GLY A 232 25.36 4.22 -26.59
C GLY A 232 23.86 4.42 -26.36
N GLU A 233 23.24 3.58 -25.52
CA GLU A 233 21.84 3.70 -25.15
C GLU A 233 21.59 5.05 -24.47
N LEU A 234 20.51 5.70 -24.88
CA LEU A 234 20.07 6.93 -24.25
C LEU A 234 18.55 7.05 -24.32
N ARG A 235 17.96 7.46 -23.21
CA ARG A 235 16.55 7.85 -23.09
C ARG A 235 16.45 9.32 -22.74
N VAL A 236 15.69 10.06 -23.55
CA VAL A 236 15.46 11.49 -23.35
C VAL A 236 13.97 11.78 -23.29
N SER A 237 13.54 12.40 -22.19
CA SER A 237 12.21 13.00 -22.09
C SER A 237 12.20 14.32 -22.83
N ILE A 238 11.29 14.45 -23.80
CA ILE A 238 11.04 15.68 -24.52
C ILE A 238 9.71 16.25 -24.03
N SER A 239 9.76 17.43 -23.42
CA SER A 239 8.58 18.13 -22.85
C SER A 239 8.43 19.54 -23.43
N GLY A 240 7.19 19.98 -23.65
CA GLY A 240 6.86 21.30 -24.20
C GLY A 240 5.40 21.68 -23.91
N GLN A 241 4.89 22.75 -24.53
CA GLN A 241 3.47 23.17 -24.39
C GLN A 241 2.48 22.16 -24.99
N ALA A 242 2.93 21.29 -25.93
CA ALA A 242 2.38 20.01 -26.40
C ALA A 242 3.16 19.59 -27.68
N PRO A 243 3.51 18.32 -27.97
CA PRO A 243 3.34 17.08 -27.20
C PRO A 243 4.54 16.72 -26.30
N GLN A 244 4.30 15.84 -25.32
CA GLN A 244 5.33 15.21 -24.48
C GLN A 244 5.58 13.77 -24.98
N PHE A 245 6.85 13.42 -25.21
CA PHE A 245 7.22 12.08 -25.66
C PHE A 245 8.62 11.68 -25.18
N THR A 246 8.89 10.38 -25.23
CA THR A 246 10.19 9.80 -24.92
C THR A 246 10.89 9.45 -26.23
N LEU A 247 12.13 9.92 -26.39
CA LEU A 247 13.03 9.50 -27.46
C LEU A 247 14.02 8.48 -26.89
N ARG A 248 14.02 7.26 -27.43
CA ARG A 248 15.02 6.23 -27.17
C ARG A 248 15.98 6.14 -28.34
N ARG A 249 17.25 5.88 -28.05
CA ARG A 249 18.31 5.63 -29.02
C ARG A 249 19.22 4.51 -28.55
N TRP A 250 19.59 3.59 -29.43
CA TRP A 250 20.62 2.56 -29.18
C TRP A 250 21.34 2.18 -30.48
N VAL A 251 22.51 1.54 -30.37
CA VAL A 251 23.24 1.00 -31.53
C VAL A 251 22.54 -0.25 -32.03
N SER A 252 22.11 -0.23 -33.29
CA SER A 252 21.29 -1.28 -33.91
C SER A 252 21.94 -2.67 -33.84
N ALA A 253 23.26 -2.73 -33.99
CA ALA A 253 24.01 -3.99 -33.99
C ALA A 253 24.17 -4.62 -32.59
N ILE A 254 24.03 -3.85 -31.51
CA ILE A 254 24.07 -4.36 -30.12
C ILE A 254 22.72 -5.03 -29.75
N GLY A 255 21.63 -4.55 -30.35
CA GLY A 255 20.27 -5.02 -30.07
C GLY A 255 19.47 -4.02 -29.24
N GLU A 256 18.15 -4.22 -29.19
CA GLU A 256 17.26 -3.36 -28.42
C GLU A 256 17.48 -3.51 -26.91
N PRO A 257 17.68 -2.40 -26.18
CA PRO A 257 17.76 -2.43 -24.72
C PRO A 257 16.46 -2.87 -24.08
N LYS A 258 16.57 -3.58 -22.96
CA LYS A 258 15.41 -4.00 -22.16
C LYS A 258 14.63 -2.78 -21.68
N ALA A 259 13.30 -2.88 -21.73
CA ALA A 259 12.44 -1.89 -21.12
C ALA A 259 12.55 -1.95 -19.59
N GLU A 260 12.81 -0.83 -18.95
CA GLU A 260 12.91 -0.68 -17.50
C GLU A 260 11.96 0.42 -17.01
N GLY A 261 11.00 0.02 -16.16
CA GLY A 261 10.15 0.89 -15.36
C GLY A 261 8.88 1.42 -16.04
N PRO A 262 8.02 2.13 -15.28
CA PRO A 262 6.68 2.55 -15.72
C PRO A 262 6.68 3.50 -16.93
N SER A 263 7.80 4.13 -17.29
CA SER A 263 7.93 4.98 -18.47
C SER A 263 7.94 4.23 -19.81
N ASP A 264 8.26 2.93 -19.82
CA ASP A 264 8.20 2.09 -21.03
C ASP A 264 6.79 1.54 -21.33
N SER A 265 5.82 1.80 -20.44
CA SER A 265 4.40 1.52 -20.68
C SER A 265 3.78 2.42 -21.76
N THR A 266 4.48 3.49 -22.17
CA THR A 266 4.05 4.37 -23.26
C THR A 266 4.08 3.62 -24.60
N PRO A 267 3.04 3.72 -25.46
CA PRO A 267 3.03 2.99 -26.72
C PRO A 267 4.06 3.56 -27.72
N GLU A 268 4.65 2.67 -28.52
CA GLU A 268 5.51 3.04 -29.65
C GLU A 268 4.69 3.82 -30.69
N ARG A 269 5.19 4.98 -31.09
CA ARG A 269 4.61 5.80 -32.16
C ARG A 269 5.40 5.72 -33.46
N TYR A 270 6.72 5.58 -33.35
CA TYR A 270 7.59 5.54 -34.50
C TYR A 270 8.94 4.91 -34.16
N ARG A 271 9.47 4.11 -35.09
CA ARG A 271 10.80 3.53 -35.01
C ARG A 271 11.51 3.63 -36.36
N HIS A 272 12.76 4.07 -36.35
CA HIS A 272 13.56 4.19 -37.56
C HIS A 272 15.06 4.07 -37.28
N SER A 273 15.77 3.41 -38.19
CA SER A 273 17.23 3.24 -38.09
C SER A 273 17.94 4.17 -39.07
N ILE A 274 18.92 4.91 -38.57
CA ILE A 274 19.76 5.85 -39.35
C ILE A 274 21.22 5.51 -39.07
N GLY A 275 21.92 4.99 -40.10
CA GLY A 275 23.28 4.50 -39.94
C GLY A 275 23.36 3.36 -38.93
N ASP A 276 24.25 3.48 -37.95
CA ASP A 276 24.44 2.48 -36.89
C ASP A 276 23.39 2.57 -35.77
N TRP A 277 22.54 3.60 -35.76
CA TRP A 277 21.60 3.88 -34.68
C TRP A 277 20.17 3.47 -35.02
N THR A 278 19.43 3.03 -34.01
CA THR A 278 17.97 2.95 -34.04
C THR A 278 17.38 3.97 -33.08
N TYR A 279 16.39 4.71 -33.55
CA TYR A 279 15.63 5.70 -32.79
C TYR A 279 14.18 5.27 -32.67
N GLU A 280 13.61 5.50 -31.50
CA GLU A 280 12.21 5.19 -31.20
C GLU A 280 11.55 6.34 -30.45
N ILE A 281 10.35 6.72 -30.88
CA ILE A 281 9.49 7.70 -30.21
C ILE A 281 8.35 6.96 -29.55
N ARG A 282 8.17 7.15 -28.25
CA ARG A 282 7.04 6.63 -27.46
C ARG A 282 6.23 7.76 -26.84
N SER A 283 4.90 7.67 -26.87
CA SER A 283 4.02 8.66 -26.25
C SER A 283 2.60 8.14 -26.06
N HIS A 284 1.92 8.52 -24.97
CA HIS A 284 0.48 8.32 -24.83
C HIS A 284 -0.34 9.22 -25.78
N GLN A 285 0.24 10.35 -26.22
CA GLN A 285 -0.39 11.24 -27.18
C GLN A 285 -0.18 10.71 -28.59
N ASP A 286 -1.16 10.96 -29.46
CA ASP A 286 -1.02 10.63 -30.87
C ASP A 286 -0.13 11.67 -31.54
N ILE A 287 0.91 11.21 -32.25
CA ILE A 287 1.84 12.05 -32.99
C ILE A 287 1.82 11.54 -34.43
N SER A 288 1.63 12.44 -35.39
CA SER A 288 1.55 12.03 -36.78
C SER A 288 2.86 11.35 -37.20
N ARG A 289 2.76 10.31 -38.02
CA ARG A 289 3.93 9.58 -38.50
C ARG A 289 4.92 10.48 -39.26
N ASP A 290 4.40 11.46 -40.00
CA ASP A 290 5.20 12.45 -40.74
C ASP A 290 5.97 13.38 -39.80
N ASP A 291 5.36 13.81 -38.70
CA ASP A 291 6.05 14.59 -37.67
C ASP A 291 7.10 13.75 -36.95
N CYS A 292 6.80 12.49 -36.61
CA CYS A 292 7.78 11.58 -36.03
C CYS A 292 8.99 11.36 -36.95
N ALA A 293 8.76 11.12 -38.25
CA ALA A 293 9.82 10.97 -39.24
C ALA A 293 10.68 12.24 -39.30
N ARG A 294 10.05 13.41 -39.37
CA ARG A 294 10.74 14.70 -39.41
C ARG A 294 11.55 15.00 -38.15
N ILE A 295 11.06 14.57 -36.98
CA ILE A 295 11.80 14.67 -35.71
C ILE A 295 13.06 13.82 -35.75
N VAL A 296 12.94 12.55 -36.15
CA VAL A 296 14.08 11.63 -36.21
C VAL A 296 15.10 12.06 -37.27
N ASP A 297 14.65 12.49 -38.46
CA ASP A 297 15.51 12.99 -39.53
C ASP A 297 16.27 14.27 -39.16
N SER A 298 15.75 15.03 -38.18
CA SER A 298 16.40 16.26 -37.70
C SER A 298 17.53 16.00 -36.69
N ILE A 299 17.72 14.76 -36.24
CA ILE A 299 18.73 14.43 -35.25
C ILE A 299 20.12 14.56 -35.87
N VAL A 300 21.02 15.30 -35.21
CA VAL A 300 22.42 15.38 -35.62
C VAL A 300 23.10 14.06 -35.29
N PRO A 301 23.72 13.37 -36.28
CA PRO A 301 24.44 12.13 -36.02
C PRO A 301 25.56 12.30 -35.00
N VAL A 302 25.72 11.29 -34.15
CA VAL A 302 26.85 11.16 -33.22
C VAL A 302 27.56 9.84 -33.51
N ASP A 303 28.88 9.80 -33.28
CA ASP A 303 29.63 8.57 -33.48
C ASP A 303 29.22 7.50 -32.45
N PRO A 304 29.09 6.22 -32.83
CA PRO A 304 28.86 5.13 -31.90
C PRO A 304 30.06 4.94 -30.95
N PRO A 305 29.88 4.21 -29.82
CA PRO A 305 30.99 3.84 -28.95
C PRO A 305 32.13 3.21 -29.75
N ASN A 306 33.37 3.59 -29.45
CA ASN A 306 34.57 3.12 -30.16
C ASN A 306 34.98 1.70 -29.68
N ARG A 307 34.09 0.73 -29.85
CA ARG A 307 34.23 -0.69 -29.56
C ARG A 307 33.39 -1.51 -30.54
N ASP A 308 33.75 -2.78 -30.74
CA ASP A 308 32.97 -3.68 -31.59
C ASP A 308 31.59 -3.96 -30.95
N PRO A 309 30.46 -3.66 -31.63
CA PRO A 309 29.13 -3.99 -31.14
C PRO A 309 28.93 -5.47 -30.78
N ALA A 310 29.59 -6.39 -31.49
CA ALA A 310 29.45 -7.82 -31.22
C ALA A 310 30.11 -8.23 -29.89
N GLU A 311 31.24 -7.62 -29.53
CA GLU A 311 31.88 -7.82 -28.23
C GLU A 311 31.00 -7.30 -27.10
N ILE A 312 30.44 -6.09 -27.24
CA ILE A 312 29.55 -5.49 -26.23
C ILE A 312 28.29 -6.35 -26.05
N ALA A 313 27.69 -6.82 -27.14
CA ALA A 313 26.51 -7.70 -27.07
C ALA A 313 26.81 -9.02 -26.34
N ALA A 314 27.97 -9.63 -26.60
CA ALA A 314 28.38 -10.86 -25.91
C ALA A 314 28.64 -10.63 -24.41
N GLU A 315 29.27 -9.51 -24.04
CA GLU A 315 29.47 -9.09 -22.64
C GLU A 315 28.13 -8.92 -21.91
N LEU A 316 27.16 -8.22 -22.51
CA LEU A 316 25.84 -8.03 -21.91
C LEU A 316 25.08 -9.34 -21.70
N VAL A 317 25.20 -10.28 -22.65
CA VAL A 317 24.59 -11.62 -22.51
C VAL A 317 25.24 -12.39 -21.36
N ALA A 318 26.56 -12.30 -21.21
CA ALA A 318 27.28 -12.91 -20.09
C ALA A 318 26.91 -12.24 -18.76
N GLU A 319 26.92 -10.91 -18.68
CA GLU A 319 26.52 -10.15 -17.48
C GLU A 319 25.07 -10.49 -17.06
N GLU A 320 24.15 -10.61 -18.01
CA GLU A 320 22.77 -11.00 -17.73
C GLU A 320 22.67 -12.46 -17.26
N HIS A 321 23.48 -13.36 -17.81
CA HIS A 321 23.56 -14.75 -17.35
C HIS A 321 24.10 -14.82 -15.92
N ASP A 322 25.23 -14.16 -15.65
CA ASP A 322 25.86 -14.10 -14.34
C ASP A 322 24.92 -13.46 -13.31
N ARG A 323 24.17 -12.41 -13.68
CA ARG A 323 23.17 -11.77 -12.83
C ARG A 323 22.03 -12.72 -12.47
N ARG A 324 21.48 -13.45 -13.44
CA ARG A 324 20.43 -14.47 -13.19
C ARG A 324 20.97 -15.61 -12.36
N GLU A 325 22.20 -16.05 -12.61
CA GLU A 325 22.83 -17.10 -11.82
C GLU A 325 23.02 -16.65 -10.36
N ALA A 326 23.49 -15.42 -10.14
CA ALA A 326 23.62 -14.81 -8.83
C ALA A 326 22.28 -14.62 -8.11
N GLU A 327 21.22 -14.25 -8.84
CA GLU A 327 19.86 -14.15 -8.29
C GLU A 327 19.37 -15.52 -7.82
N VAL A 328 19.52 -16.56 -8.64
CA VAL A 328 19.15 -17.93 -8.21
C VAL A 328 19.99 -18.37 -7.02
N LEU A 329 21.31 -18.13 -7.01
CA LEU A 329 22.18 -18.47 -5.88
C LEU A 329 21.77 -17.72 -4.59
N ALA A 330 21.39 -16.45 -4.69
CA ALA A 330 20.89 -15.69 -3.56
C ALA A 330 19.57 -16.26 -3.02
N THR A 331 18.67 -16.70 -3.92
CA THR A 331 17.43 -17.36 -3.53
C THR A 331 17.69 -18.67 -2.80
N LEU A 332 18.62 -19.52 -3.30
CA LEU A 332 18.97 -20.80 -2.69
C LEU A 332 19.51 -20.70 -1.25
N GLY A 333 19.98 -19.53 -0.83
CA GLY A 333 20.31 -19.29 0.58
C GLY A 333 21.47 -20.11 1.10
N THR A 334 22.48 -20.38 0.26
CA THR A 334 23.65 -21.17 0.63
C THR A 334 24.34 -20.61 1.88
N GLY A 335 24.45 -21.44 2.91
CA GLY A 335 25.05 -21.13 4.20
C GLY A 335 24.14 -20.45 5.22
N ARG A 336 22.84 -20.28 4.94
CA ARG A 336 21.88 -19.75 5.92
C ARG A 336 21.75 -20.68 7.12
N VAL A 337 21.75 -20.12 8.32
CA VAL A 337 21.55 -20.87 9.57
C VAL A 337 20.06 -20.83 9.91
N LEU A 338 19.45 -22.01 10.12
CA LEU A 338 18.02 -22.18 10.35
C LEU A 338 17.47 -21.27 11.46
N THR A 339 18.20 -21.15 12.59
CA THR A 339 17.75 -20.39 13.76
C THR A 339 17.66 -18.88 13.53
N ASP A 340 18.29 -18.37 12.47
CA ASP A 340 18.28 -16.93 12.14
C ASP A 340 17.02 -16.54 11.33
N HIS A 341 16.20 -17.51 10.92
CA HIS A 341 15.06 -17.34 10.01
C HIS A 341 13.71 -17.81 10.59
N LEU A 342 13.60 -17.97 11.91
CA LEU A 342 12.39 -18.55 12.52
C LEU A 342 11.19 -17.57 12.63
N GLU A 343 11.38 -16.30 12.31
CA GLU A 343 10.35 -15.25 12.44
C GLU A 343 9.64 -14.99 11.09
N ASP A 344 8.35 -15.30 11.01
CA ASP A 344 7.44 -14.95 9.90
C ASP A 344 7.91 -15.34 8.46
N GLU A 345 8.74 -16.38 8.35
CA GLU A 345 9.26 -16.89 7.07
C GLU A 345 8.77 -18.33 6.76
N SER A 346 8.44 -18.60 5.50
CA SER A 346 8.12 -19.94 5.00
C SER A 346 9.41 -20.72 4.70
N LEU A 347 9.89 -21.50 5.68
CA LEU A 347 11.19 -22.19 5.62
C LEU A 347 11.21 -23.37 4.63
N PHE A 348 12.18 -23.39 3.72
CA PHE A 348 12.41 -24.45 2.73
C PHE A 348 13.82 -25.03 2.88
N ILE A 349 13.91 -26.16 3.58
CA ILE A 349 15.16 -26.65 4.17
C ILE A 349 15.69 -27.82 3.36
N ARG A 350 16.94 -27.70 2.90
CA ARG A 350 17.65 -28.81 2.27
C ARG A 350 18.14 -29.78 3.33
N THR A 351 17.73 -31.04 3.23
CA THR A 351 18.16 -32.12 4.15
C THR A 351 18.89 -33.25 3.45
N ASP A 352 18.88 -33.30 2.11
CA ASP A 352 19.71 -34.21 1.31
C ASP A 352 20.73 -33.42 0.47
N PHE A 353 22.01 -33.68 0.71
CA PHE A 353 23.13 -33.04 0.01
C PHE A 353 23.79 -33.94 -1.04
N THR A 354 23.10 -34.98 -1.51
CA THR A 354 23.68 -35.95 -2.46
C THR A 354 23.78 -35.42 -3.90
N ASP A 355 22.92 -34.47 -4.26
CA ASP A 355 22.87 -33.86 -5.60
C ASP A 355 22.54 -32.35 -5.53
N ASP A 356 23.52 -31.50 -5.84
CA ASP A 356 23.38 -30.04 -5.87
C ASP A 356 22.54 -29.54 -7.04
N ALA A 357 22.57 -30.25 -8.17
CA ALA A 357 21.80 -29.87 -9.34
C ALA A 357 20.31 -30.15 -9.10
N ALA A 358 20.00 -31.31 -8.50
CA ALA A 358 18.63 -31.64 -8.12
C ALA A 358 18.05 -30.65 -7.10
N TRP A 359 18.81 -30.28 -6.06
CA TRP A 359 18.38 -29.24 -5.11
C TRP A 359 18.02 -27.92 -5.80
N ARG A 360 18.89 -27.46 -6.72
CA ARG A 360 18.64 -26.24 -7.49
C ARG A 360 17.36 -26.35 -8.32
N ASP A 361 17.18 -27.44 -9.04
CA ASP A 361 16.02 -27.65 -9.92
C ASP A 361 14.72 -27.73 -9.10
N ILE A 362 14.74 -28.39 -7.95
CA ILE A 362 13.59 -28.49 -7.03
C ILE A 362 13.23 -27.11 -6.47
N ALA A 363 14.20 -26.36 -5.96
CA ALA A 363 13.95 -25.02 -5.41
C ALA A 363 13.38 -24.07 -6.48
N VAL A 364 13.96 -24.08 -7.69
CA VAL A 364 13.45 -23.29 -8.81
C VAL A 364 12.04 -23.70 -9.19
N ALA A 365 11.75 -25.01 -9.23
CA ALA A 365 10.41 -25.51 -9.54
C ALA A 365 9.37 -25.13 -8.47
N ALA A 366 9.75 -25.19 -7.18
CA ALA A 366 8.86 -24.88 -6.05
C ALA A 366 8.47 -23.40 -5.99
N MET A 367 9.35 -22.49 -6.43
CA MET A 367 9.12 -21.04 -6.45
C MET A 367 8.70 -20.52 -7.83
N ALA A 368 8.50 -21.40 -8.82
CA ALA A 368 8.13 -21.00 -10.17
C ALA A 368 6.72 -20.37 -10.16
N PRO A 369 6.52 -19.22 -10.84
CA PRO A 369 5.19 -18.66 -11.03
C PRO A 369 4.27 -19.62 -11.81
N VAL A 370 3.05 -19.82 -11.30
CA VAL A 370 2.01 -20.66 -11.88
C VAL A 370 0.86 -19.76 -12.36
N PRO A 371 0.51 -19.78 -13.65
CA PRO A 371 -0.59 -18.98 -14.18
C PRO A 371 -1.96 -19.55 -13.78
N GLN A 372 -2.88 -18.70 -13.31
CA GLN A 372 -4.23 -19.11 -12.87
C GLN A 372 -5.37 -18.72 -13.83
N GLY A 373 -5.02 -18.20 -15.02
CA GLY A 373 -5.98 -17.55 -15.93
C GLY A 373 -5.91 -16.03 -15.79
N ASP A 374 -6.69 -15.30 -16.60
CA ASP A 374 -6.85 -13.82 -16.60
C ASP A 374 -5.59 -12.90 -16.61
N GLY A 375 -4.39 -13.47 -16.68
CA GLY A 375 -3.13 -12.75 -16.57
C GLY A 375 -2.56 -12.71 -15.15
N THR A 376 -3.19 -13.40 -14.19
CA THR A 376 -2.68 -13.54 -12.82
C THR A 376 -1.76 -14.76 -12.69
N GLU A 377 -0.64 -14.58 -11.99
CA GLU A 377 0.33 -15.62 -11.66
C GLU A 377 0.51 -15.67 -10.14
N PHE A 378 0.67 -16.87 -9.58
CA PHE A 378 0.96 -17.08 -8.17
C PHE A 378 2.27 -17.85 -8.01
N ALA A 379 3.01 -17.57 -6.94
CA ALA A 379 4.25 -18.26 -6.61
C ALA A 379 4.31 -18.53 -5.10
N ALA A 380 5.12 -19.51 -4.69
CA ALA A 380 5.46 -19.72 -3.28
C ALA A 380 6.61 -18.78 -2.88
N TYR A 381 6.51 -18.17 -1.70
CA TYR A 381 7.53 -17.28 -1.16
C TYR A 381 8.35 -18.00 -0.11
N LEU A 382 9.39 -18.72 -0.54
CA LEU A 382 10.17 -19.61 0.31
C LEU A 382 11.51 -19.02 0.72
N THR A 383 11.89 -19.21 1.98
CA THR A 383 13.26 -19.00 2.45
C THR A 383 14.02 -20.32 2.37
N CYS A 384 14.85 -20.46 1.34
CA CYS A 384 15.74 -21.62 1.23
C CYS A 384 16.81 -21.62 2.34
N ILE A 385 16.98 -22.75 3.02
CA ILE A 385 18.04 -23.02 4.00
C ILE A 385 18.93 -24.15 3.45
N ASP A 386 20.05 -23.77 2.84
CA ASP A 386 21.04 -24.67 2.22
C ASP A 386 22.34 -24.67 3.04
N ASN A 387 22.35 -25.42 4.15
CA ASN A 387 23.50 -25.53 5.04
C ASN A 387 23.81 -27.02 5.33
N PRO A 388 25.03 -27.50 4.99
CA PRO A 388 25.44 -28.90 5.17
C PRO A 388 25.34 -29.43 6.61
N GLU A 389 25.23 -28.58 7.63
CA GLU A 389 24.96 -29.01 9.01
C GLU A 389 23.58 -29.66 9.18
N TYR A 390 22.67 -29.46 8.24
CA TYR A 390 21.33 -30.07 8.21
C TYR A 390 21.24 -31.30 7.31
N ASP A 391 22.36 -31.83 6.82
CA ASP A 391 22.39 -33.09 6.07
C ASP A 391 21.86 -34.25 6.93
N GLY A 392 20.81 -34.90 6.44
CA GLY A 392 20.06 -35.93 7.15
C GLY A 392 19.16 -35.43 8.29
N LEU A 393 18.84 -34.13 8.35
CA LEU A 393 17.91 -33.58 9.36
C LEU A 393 16.54 -34.27 9.27
N THR A 394 16.11 -34.85 10.39
CA THR A 394 14.80 -35.51 10.52
C THR A 394 13.74 -34.53 11.00
N VAL A 395 12.46 -34.89 10.88
CA VAL A 395 11.34 -34.09 11.43
C VAL A 395 11.52 -33.85 12.94
N ASP A 396 11.86 -34.89 13.72
CA ASP A 396 12.11 -34.72 15.15
C ASP A 396 13.28 -33.76 15.43
N GLY A 397 14.35 -33.85 14.63
CA GLY A 397 15.50 -32.95 14.72
C GLY A 397 15.15 -31.51 14.35
N LEU A 398 14.29 -31.31 13.35
CA LEU A 398 13.74 -30.00 13.01
C LEU A 398 12.96 -29.42 14.18
N LEU A 399 12.03 -30.19 14.76
CA LEU A 399 11.19 -29.76 15.89
C LEU A 399 12.05 -29.38 17.12
N GLU A 400 13.14 -30.11 17.37
CA GLU A 400 14.11 -29.78 18.40
C GLU A 400 14.85 -28.47 18.09
N ALA A 401 15.27 -28.26 16.83
CA ALA A 401 16.01 -27.08 16.42
C ALA A 401 15.18 -25.78 16.45
N ILE A 402 13.88 -25.85 16.10
CA ILE A 402 12.98 -24.68 16.07
C ILE A 402 12.38 -24.37 17.46
N GLY A 403 12.38 -25.31 18.40
CA GLY A 403 11.84 -25.09 19.75
C GLY A 403 10.34 -24.79 19.77
N GLU A 404 9.92 -23.74 20.48
CA GLU A 404 8.51 -23.24 20.51
C GLU A 404 8.30 -22.01 19.60
N SER A 405 9.22 -21.76 18.65
CA SER A 405 9.20 -20.60 17.76
C SER A 405 7.98 -20.59 16.84
N PRO A 406 7.50 -19.41 16.36
CA PRO A 406 6.17 -19.26 15.78
C PRO A 406 6.05 -19.81 14.35
N THR A 407 7.07 -20.49 13.82
CA THR A 407 6.93 -21.18 12.54
C THR A 407 5.88 -22.28 12.69
N TYR A 408 4.70 -22.09 12.08
CA TYR A 408 3.55 -23.00 12.19
C TYR A 408 3.63 -24.19 11.22
N TYR A 409 4.47 -24.08 10.21
CA TYR A 409 4.79 -25.14 9.25
C TYR A 409 6.22 -24.98 8.72
N ALA A 410 6.81 -26.04 8.15
CA ALA A 410 8.08 -25.97 7.44
C ALA A 410 8.12 -26.96 6.27
N PHE A 411 9.01 -26.71 5.32
CA PHE A 411 9.17 -27.55 4.14
C PHE A 411 10.56 -28.20 4.12
N LEU A 412 10.63 -29.51 3.88
CA LEU A 412 11.88 -30.25 3.79
C LEU A 412 12.07 -30.85 2.39
N VAL A 413 13.30 -30.76 1.88
CA VAL A 413 13.77 -31.49 0.71
C VAL A 413 14.65 -32.64 1.19
N ASP A 414 14.08 -33.83 1.19
CA ASP A 414 14.73 -35.07 1.64
C ASP A 414 15.16 -35.95 0.45
N ALA A 415 15.74 -37.11 0.75
CA ALA A 415 16.24 -38.03 -0.27
C ALA A 415 15.13 -38.51 -1.25
N GLU A 416 13.88 -38.60 -0.79
CA GLU A 416 12.76 -38.95 -1.66
C GLU A 416 12.40 -37.78 -2.58
N THR A 417 12.37 -36.55 -2.09
CA THR A 417 12.20 -35.36 -2.93
C THR A 417 13.28 -35.27 -4.02
N VAL A 418 14.54 -35.59 -3.68
CA VAL A 418 15.68 -35.53 -4.63
C VAL A 418 15.62 -36.63 -5.69
N THR A 419 15.19 -37.85 -5.33
CA THR A 419 15.26 -39.01 -6.23
C THR A 419 13.97 -39.28 -7.01
N ASN A 420 12.84 -38.75 -6.55
CA ASN A 420 11.55 -38.93 -7.19
C ASN A 420 11.33 -37.90 -8.31
N PRO A 421 10.96 -38.33 -9.54
CA PRO A 421 10.68 -37.41 -10.65
C PRO A 421 9.59 -36.37 -10.41
N GLU A 422 8.64 -36.62 -9.50
CA GLU A 422 7.60 -35.65 -9.12
C GLU A 422 8.09 -34.60 -8.11
N MET A 423 9.29 -34.77 -7.57
CA MET A 423 9.91 -33.89 -6.58
C MET A 423 8.99 -33.58 -5.37
N PRO A 424 8.36 -34.58 -4.72
CA PRO A 424 7.38 -34.34 -3.69
C PRO A 424 8.07 -33.82 -2.41
N ILE A 425 7.86 -32.54 -2.09
CA ILE A 425 8.44 -31.80 -0.97
C ILE A 425 7.67 -32.14 0.30
N VAL A 426 8.36 -32.40 1.42
CA VAL A 426 7.70 -32.68 2.69
C VAL A 426 7.18 -31.39 3.29
N VAL A 427 5.92 -31.37 3.70
CA VAL A 427 5.32 -30.31 4.52
C VAL A 427 5.21 -30.83 5.95
N VAL A 428 5.71 -30.08 6.92
CA VAL A 428 5.75 -30.45 8.34
C VAL A 428 4.89 -29.50 9.13
N TYR A 429 3.95 -30.02 9.91
CA TYR A 429 3.20 -29.28 10.91
C TYR A 429 4.07 -29.06 12.15
N THR A 430 4.33 -27.81 12.53
CA THR A 430 5.27 -27.48 13.60
C THR A 430 4.62 -26.80 14.81
N GLU A 431 3.32 -26.54 14.77
CA GLU A 431 2.56 -25.99 15.90
C GLU A 431 2.57 -26.92 17.15
N PRO A 432 2.27 -26.39 18.35
CA PRO A 432 2.13 -27.20 19.55
C PRO A 432 1.10 -28.34 19.39
N ASP A 433 1.33 -29.43 20.11
CA ASP A 433 0.44 -30.60 20.10
C ASP A 433 -1.00 -30.23 20.50
N GLU A 434 -1.95 -30.55 19.63
CA GLU A 434 -3.37 -30.66 20.01
C GLU A 434 -3.81 -32.13 19.95
N PRO A 435 -4.80 -32.56 20.76
CA PRO A 435 -5.21 -33.97 20.84
C PRO A 435 -5.60 -34.61 19.49
N GLU A 436 -6.01 -33.79 18.52
CA GLU A 436 -6.42 -34.20 17.17
C GLU A 436 -5.38 -33.83 16.09
N ARG A 437 -4.34 -33.06 16.45
CA ARG A 437 -3.33 -32.49 15.54
C ARG A 437 -1.92 -32.66 16.14
N PRO A 438 -1.29 -33.83 15.97
CA PRO A 438 0.03 -34.07 16.56
C PRO A 438 1.09 -33.22 15.85
N ARG A 439 1.93 -32.56 16.63
CA ARG A 439 3.12 -31.86 16.18
C ARG A 439 4.03 -32.82 15.43
N GLY A 440 4.58 -32.38 14.30
CA GLY A 440 5.40 -33.21 13.42
C GLY A 440 4.61 -34.06 12.43
N ARG A 441 3.28 -33.89 12.34
CA ARG A 441 2.48 -34.47 11.25
C ARG A 441 3.00 -33.99 9.90
N THR A 442 3.05 -34.87 8.92
CA THR A 442 3.54 -34.54 7.56
C THR A 442 2.59 -34.99 6.46
N PHE A 443 2.70 -34.32 5.31
CA PHE A 443 2.29 -34.81 3.99
C PHE A 443 3.33 -34.34 2.96
N ARG A 444 3.22 -34.75 1.69
CA ARG A 444 4.09 -34.23 0.63
C ARG A 444 3.32 -33.39 -0.38
N VAL A 445 3.96 -32.44 -1.04
CA VAL A 445 3.38 -31.60 -2.10
C VAL A 445 4.29 -31.54 -3.32
N ILE A 446 3.71 -31.60 -4.52
CA ILE A 446 4.48 -31.41 -5.76
C ILE A 446 4.80 -29.92 -5.99
N PRO A 447 5.90 -29.56 -6.68
CA PRO A 447 6.30 -28.16 -6.86
C PRO A 447 5.23 -27.26 -7.50
N SER A 448 4.41 -27.78 -8.42
CA SER A 448 3.35 -27.00 -9.08
C SER A 448 2.21 -26.57 -8.14
N GLU A 449 2.04 -27.25 -7.01
CA GLU A 449 1.02 -26.97 -6.01
C GLU A 449 1.59 -26.26 -4.76
N MET A 450 2.91 -26.04 -4.75
CA MET A 450 3.62 -25.43 -3.62
C MET A 450 3.07 -24.05 -3.25
N TRP A 451 2.77 -23.22 -4.25
CA TRP A 451 2.21 -21.88 -4.04
C TRP A 451 0.87 -21.92 -3.32
N GLY A 452 0.04 -22.94 -3.60
CA GLY A 452 -1.29 -23.08 -3.01
C GLY A 452 -1.20 -23.42 -1.54
N VAL A 453 -0.29 -24.34 -1.17
CA VAL A 453 -0.03 -24.70 0.22
C VAL A 453 0.60 -23.52 0.98
N GLU A 454 1.71 -22.98 0.47
CA GLU A 454 2.48 -21.94 1.16
C GLU A 454 1.67 -20.66 1.40
N ASN A 455 1.02 -20.11 0.37
CA ASN A 455 0.27 -18.86 0.50
C ASN A 455 -0.93 -19.00 1.46
N ASN A 456 -1.59 -20.15 1.50
CA ASN A 456 -2.74 -20.35 2.39
C ASN A 456 -2.32 -20.53 3.85
N LEU A 457 -1.25 -21.29 4.08
CA LEU A 457 -0.72 -21.50 5.44
C LEU A 457 -0.09 -20.22 6.00
N SER A 458 0.63 -19.45 5.18
CA SER A 458 1.31 -18.22 5.62
C SER A 458 0.36 -17.11 6.07
N ILE A 459 -0.84 -17.05 5.48
CA ILE A 459 -1.86 -16.06 5.83
C ILE A 459 -3.03 -16.64 6.66
N ALA A 460 -2.92 -17.91 7.08
CA ALA A 460 -3.97 -18.65 7.79
C ALA A 460 -5.34 -18.61 7.09
N ASN A 461 -5.37 -18.72 5.75
CA ASN A 461 -6.61 -18.79 4.97
C ASN A 461 -7.20 -20.21 4.93
N MET A 462 -6.35 -21.24 4.97
CA MET A 462 -6.74 -22.64 5.11
C MET A 462 -5.80 -23.36 6.07
N ASP A 463 -6.34 -24.34 6.80
CA ASP A 463 -5.58 -25.13 7.77
C ASP A 463 -4.74 -26.23 7.10
N PHE A 464 -3.69 -26.68 7.79
CA PHE A 464 -2.82 -27.78 7.37
C PHE A 464 -3.58 -29.07 7.02
N GLU A 465 -4.59 -29.43 7.82
CA GLU A 465 -5.44 -30.61 7.61
C GLU A 465 -6.13 -30.61 6.25
N SER A 466 -6.53 -29.44 5.76
CA SER A 466 -7.23 -29.32 4.48
C SER A 466 -6.39 -29.88 3.34
N PHE A 467 -5.07 -29.70 3.41
CA PHE A 467 -4.13 -30.23 2.43
C PHE A 467 -3.72 -31.68 2.75
N ALA A 468 -3.40 -31.95 4.02
CA ALA A 468 -2.94 -33.27 4.45
C ALA A 468 -4.00 -34.38 4.24
N ASP A 469 -5.28 -34.06 4.47
CA ASP A 469 -6.40 -34.99 4.29
C ASP A 469 -6.85 -35.09 2.82
N SER A 470 -6.41 -34.16 1.97
CA SER A 470 -6.65 -34.15 0.53
C SER A 470 -5.49 -34.73 -0.28
N ALA A 471 -4.43 -35.21 0.38
CA ALA A 471 -3.35 -35.92 -0.29
C ALA A 471 -3.85 -37.26 -0.86
N ASP A 472 -3.27 -37.69 -1.98
CA ASP A 472 -3.60 -38.97 -2.60
C ASP A 472 -3.22 -40.16 -1.69
N GLU A 473 -3.58 -41.39 -2.09
CA GLU A 473 -3.30 -42.62 -1.31
C GLU A 473 -1.80 -42.81 -0.98
N ASP A 474 -0.91 -42.19 -1.74
CA ASP A 474 0.55 -42.21 -1.53
C ASP A 474 1.06 -41.08 -0.61
N GLY A 475 0.17 -40.24 -0.08
CA GLY A 475 0.48 -39.13 0.81
C GLY A 475 1.00 -37.88 0.11
N VAL A 476 0.86 -37.78 -1.22
CA VAL A 476 1.26 -36.62 -2.02
C VAL A 476 0.04 -35.81 -2.42
N PHE A 477 0.04 -34.52 -2.08
CA PHE A 477 -0.94 -33.53 -2.52
C PHE A 477 -0.59 -33.05 -3.94
N ARG A 478 -1.49 -33.31 -4.88
CA ARG A 478 -1.38 -32.94 -6.31
C ARG A 478 -2.43 -31.90 -6.74
N GLY A 479 -2.96 -31.16 -5.76
CA GLY A 479 -4.00 -30.16 -5.95
C GLY A 479 -5.35 -30.66 -5.46
N PHE A 480 -6.25 -29.73 -5.17
CA PHE A 480 -7.65 -30.07 -4.96
C PHE A 480 -8.25 -30.56 -6.29
N PRO A 481 -9.27 -31.43 -6.25
CA PRO A 481 -10.04 -31.74 -7.45
C PRO A 481 -10.52 -30.44 -8.09
N GLU A 482 -10.44 -30.35 -9.43
CA GLU A 482 -10.91 -29.15 -10.13
C GLU A 482 -12.32 -28.80 -9.63
N PRO A 483 -12.56 -27.54 -9.20
CA PRO A 483 -13.89 -27.15 -8.76
C PRO A 483 -14.87 -27.46 -9.87
N GLU A 484 -15.95 -28.17 -9.52
CA GLU A 484 -17.00 -28.50 -10.47
C GLU A 484 -17.41 -27.22 -11.18
N ARG A 485 -17.36 -27.23 -12.51
CA ARG A 485 -17.80 -26.07 -13.28
C ARG A 485 -19.30 -26.14 -13.41
N PRO A 486 -20.02 -25.01 -13.24
CA PRO A 486 -21.43 -25.00 -13.52
C PRO A 486 -21.68 -25.45 -14.96
N VAL A 487 -22.64 -26.34 -15.12
CA VAL A 487 -23.10 -26.75 -16.46
C VAL A 487 -23.99 -25.68 -17.07
N GLU A 488 -24.65 -24.88 -16.23
CA GLU A 488 -25.46 -23.73 -16.64
C GLU A 488 -25.31 -22.57 -15.65
N GLU A 489 -25.17 -21.35 -16.18
CA GLU A 489 -25.32 -20.11 -15.42
C GLU A 489 -26.62 -19.44 -15.81
N VAL A 490 -27.48 -19.22 -14.82
CA VAL A 490 -28.86 -18.74 -15.00
C VAL A 490 -29.16 -17.66 -13.96
N THR A 491 -30.33 -17.07 -14.04
CA THR A 491 -30.81 -16.12 -13.03
C THR A 491 -31.99 -16.66 -12.25
N THR A 492 -32.21 -16.14 -11.04
CA THR A 492 -33.43 -16.41 -10.26
C THR A 492 -34.72 -16.17 -11.05
N ARG A 493 -34.73 -15.24 -12.01
CA ARG A 493 -35.89 -14.96 -12.87
C ARG A 493 -36.12 -16.05 -13.91
N GLU A 494 -35.07 -16.63 -14.49
CA GLU A 494 -35.18 -17.76 -15.41
C GLU A 494 -35.66 -19.03 -14.69
N ILE A 495 -35.08 -19.34 -13.52
CA ILE A 495 -35.53 -20.46 -12.68
C ILE A 495 -37.00 -20.27 -12.31
N ALA A 496 -37.41 -19.07 -11.88
CA ALA A 496 -38.81 -18.77 -11.57
C ALA A 496 -39.74 -19.04 -12.76
N GLN A 497 -39.32 -18.67 -13.97
CA GLN A 497 -40.10 -18.93 -15.19
C GLN A 497 -40.21 -20.43 -15.50
N TRP A 498 -39.13 -21.19 -15.31
CA TRP A 498 -39.14 -22.63 -15.57
C TRP A 498 -40.08 -23.39 -14.65
N ILE A 499 -40.09 -23.04 -13.36
CA ILE A 499 -40.85 -23.80 -12.36
C ILE A 499 -42.28 -23.30 -12.17
N ALA A 500 -42.68 -22.17 -12.79
CA ALA A 500 -43.94 -21.48 -12.53
C ALA A 500 -45.20 -22.37 -12.62
N ASP A 501 -45.19 -23.35 -13.52
CA ASP A 501 -46.32 -24.26 -13.77
C ASP A 501 -46.26 -25.57 -12.96
N ASP A 502 -45.19 -25.83 -12.22
CA ASP A 502 -44.91 -27.10 -11.52
C ASP A 502 -44.56 -26.87 -10.02
N VAL A 503 -45.32 -26.01 -9.33
CA VAL A 503 -45.16 -25.69 -7.89
C VAL A 503 -46.17 -26.45 -7.01
N ASP A 504 -46.08 -27.78 -7.02
CA ASP A 504 -47.12 -28.63 -6.41
C ASP A 504 -47.12 -28.62 -4.88
N THR A 505 -45.96 -28.41 -4.24
CA THR A 505 -45.83 -28.42 -2.78
C THR A 505 -45.83 -27.00 -2.19
N ASP A 506 -46.16 -26.89 -0.89
CA ASP A 506 -46.15 -25.60 -0.19
C ASP A 506 -44.73 -25.00 -0.20
N VAL A 507 -43.72 -25.86 -0.09
CA VAL A 507 -42.30 -25.49 -0.10
C VAL A 507 -41.89 -24.95 -1.47
N LEU A 508 -42.24 -25.63 -2.57
CA LEU A 508 -41.95 -25.16 -3.92
C LEU A 508 -42.67 -23.86 -4.25
N ARG A 509 -43.90 -23.66 -3.74
CA ARG A 509 -44.62 -22.39 -3.86
C ARG A 509 -43.92 -21.26 -3.12
N GLU A 510 -43.40 -21.52 -1.92
CA GLU A 510 -42.62 -20.53 -1.17
C GLU A 510 -41.29 -20.21 -1.85
N PHE A 511 -40.57 -21.23 -2.34
CA PHE A 511 -39.34 -21.05 -3.11
C PHE A 511 -39.58 -20.19 -4.35
N HIS A 512 -40.56 -20.56 -5.19
CA HIS A 512 -40.93 -19.80 -6.38
C HIS A 512 -41.32 -18.36 -6.04
N ALA A 513 -42.18 -18.15 -5.03
CA ALA A 513 -42.60 -16.82 -4.62
C ALA A 513 -41.41 -15.94 -4.20
N GLN A 514 -40.42 -16.52 -3.50
CA GLN A 514 -39.25 -15.77 -3.06
C GLN A 514 -38.33 -15.41 -4.23
N ILE A 515 -38.04 -16.32 -5.16
CA ILE A 515 -37.15 -16.04 -6.29
C ILE A 515 -37.80 -15.15 -7.36
N ALA A 516 -39.12 -15.31 -7.59
CA ALA A 516 -39.89 -14.50 -8.52
C ALA A 516 -40.16 -13.08 -7.99
N GLY A 517 -40.28 -12.95 -6.66
CA GLY A 517 -40.56 -11.69 -5.97
C GLY A 517 -39.36 -10.75 -5.82
N ARG A 518 -38.15 -11.19 -6.19
CA ARG A 518 -36.95 -10.36 -6.11
C ARG A 518 -37.03 -9.14 -7.00
N LYS A 519 -36.56 -8.00 -6.50
CA LYS A 519 -36.46 -6.77 -7.30
C LYS A 519 -35.37 -6.90 -8.36
N TYR A 520 -34.21 -7.45 -8.01
CA TYR A 520 -33.09 -7.62 -8.95
C TYR A 520 -32.82 -9.09 -9.27
N ARG A 521 -32.28 -9.33 -10.47
CA ARG A 521 -31.80 -10.65 -10.88
C ARG A 521 -30.62 -11.05 -10.00
N TYR A 522 -30.60 -12.30 -9.58
CA TYR A 522 -29.47 -12.90 -8.88
C TYR A 522 -28.92 -14.06 -9.72
N PRO A 523 -27.60 -14.12 -9.97
CA PRO A 523 -27.00 -15.20 -10.74
C PRO A 523 -26.99 -16.49 -9.92
N VAL A 524 -27.26 -17.61 -10.57
CA VAL A 524 -27.31 -18.94 -9.98
C VAL A 524 -26.54 -19.89 -10.87
N SER A 525 -25.57 -20.57 -10.28
CA SER A 525 -24.80 -21.63 -10.90
C SER A 525 -25.50 -22.97 -10.69
N LEU A 526 -25.73 -23.72 -11.77
CA LEU A 526 -26.30 -25.06 -11.73
C LEU A 526 -25.22 -26.10 -11.98
N PHE A 527 -25.19 -27.14 -11.15
CA PHE A 527 -24.24 -28.24 -11.21
C PHE A 527 -24.96 -29.55 -11.53
N GLU A 528 -24.35 -30.40 -12.35
CA GLU A 528 -24.84 -31.78 -12.48
C GLU A 528 -24.62 -32.53 -11.17
N ALA A 529 -25.64 -33.24 -10.71
CA ALA A 529 -25.56 -34.01 -9.48
C ALA A 529 -26.34 -35.31 -9.59
N ASP A 530 -25.90 -36.36 -8.87
CA ASP A 530 -26.74 -37.52 -8.62
C ASP A 530 -27.54 -37.31 -7.33
N LEU A 531 -28.86 -37.53 -7.38
CA LEU A 531 -29.74 -37.32 -6.23
C LEU A 531 -29.37 -38.20 -5.03
N ALA A 532 -28.76 -39.37 -5.22
CA ALA A 532 -28.34 -40.22 -4.11
C ALA A 532 -27.15 -39.62 -3.35
N GLU A 533 -26.24 -38.95 -4.05
CA GLU A 533 -25.12 -38.21 -3.44
C GLU A 533 -25.64 -36.96 -2.74
N VAL A 534 -26.54 -36.21 -3.39
CA VAL A 534 -27.22 -35.06 -2.78
C VAL A 534 -27.97 -35.47 -1.52
N HIS A 535 -28.65 -36.62 -1.54
CA HIS A 535 -29.37 -37.17 -0.38
C HIS A 535 -28.41 -37.48 0.78
N ALA A 536 -27.35 -38.24 0.51
CA ALA A 536 -26.36 -38.62 1.53
C ALA A 536 -25.71 -37.37 2.14
N HIS A 537 -25.26 -36.44 1.30
CA HIS A 537 -24.64 -35.19 1.74
C HIS A 537 -25.60 -34.36 2.59
N THR A 538 -26.85 -34.17 2.14
CA THR A 538 -27.86 -33.37 2.88
C THR A 538 -28.21 -34.01 4.23
N ARG A 539 -28.28 -35.34 4.30
CA ARG A 539 -28.54 -36.08 5.54
C ARG A 539 -27.38 -35.98 6.54
N ASP A 540 -26.15 -36.08 6.03
CA ASP A 540 -24.95 -36.16 6.85
C ASP A 540 -24.41 -34.77 7.24
N THR A 541 -24.91 -33.70 6.61
CA THR A 541 -24.57 -32.31 6.95
C THR A 541 -25.18 -31.91 8.30
N GLU A 542 -24.35 -31.46 9.24
CA GLU A 542 -24.81 -30.84 10.48
C GLU A 542 -25.22 -29.38 10.23
N HIS A 543 -26.46 -29.03 10.57
CA HIS A 543 -27.03 -27.69 10.29
C HIS A 543 -26.88 -26.69 11.46
N GLY A 544 -26.21 -27.10 12.54
CA GLY A 544 -26.07 -26.35 13.80
C GLY A 544 -27.36 -26.29 14.63
N GLU A 545 -27.24 -26.11 15.95
CA GLU A 545 -28.39 -26.14 16.89
C GLU A 545 -29.42 -25.02 16.69
N HIS A 546 -29.09 -23.98 15.92
CA HIS A 546 -29.86 -22.73 15.81
C HIS A 546 -30.42 -22.45 14.39
N ALA A 547 -30.46 -23.46 13.51
CA ALA A 547 -31.03 -23.31 12.17
C ALA A 547 -32.49 -23.79 12.10
N ALA A 548 -33.35 -22.99 11.49
CA ALA A 548 -34.71 -23.39 11.11
C ALA A 548 -34.70 -23.97 9.69
N LEU A 549 -35.28 -25.16 9.54
CA LEU A 549 -35.36 -25.89 8.27
C LEU A 549 -36.80 -25.91 7.75
N LEU A 550 -36.98 -25.55 6.48
CA LEU A 550 -38.26 -25.66 5.76
C LEU A 550 -38.09 -26.62 4.58
N GLY A 551 -38.95 -27.65 4.52
CA GLY A 551 -38.95 -28.61 3.40
C GLY A 551 -37.86 -29.68 3.43
N TYR A 552 -37.11 -29.78 4.53
CA TYR A 552 -35.98 -30.71 4.65
C TYR A 552 -36.39 -32.19 4.49
N ASP A 553 -37.45 -32.64 5.17
CA ASP A 553 -37.95 -34.01 5.05
C ASP A 553 -38.46 -34.31 3.62
N GLU A 554 -39.21 -33.37 3.02
CA GLU A 554 -39.68 -33.47 1.63
C GLU A 554 -38.51 -33.59 0.64
N PHE A 555 -37.44 -32.83 0.87
CA PHE A 555 -36.23 -32.85 0.06
C PHE A 555 -35.46 -34.17 0.20
N LEU A 556 -35.34 -34.71 1.41
CA LEU A 556 -34.73 -36.03 1.63
C LEU A 556 -35.55 -37.15 0.98
N ASP A 557 -36.88 -37.10 1.09
CA ASP A 557 -37.77 -38.08 0.45
C ASP A 557 -37.66 -38.04 -1.07
N ALA A 558 -37.61 -36.85 -1.67
CA ALA A 558 -37.52 -36.66 -3.11
C ALA A 558 -36.15 -37.09 -3.70
N THR A 559 -35.08 -36.93 -2.93
CA THR A 559 -33.71 -37.28 -3.36
C THR A 559 -33.35 -38.75 -3.14
N ALA A 560 -34.09 -39.48 -2.29
CA ALA A 560 -33.80 -40.86 -1.92
C ALA A 560 -33.83 -41.87 -3.09
N ALA A 561 -34.56 -41.57 -4.17
CA ALA A 561 -34.68 -42.45 -5.33
C ALA A 561 -33.42 -42.47 -6.24
N GLY A 562 -32.51 -41.52 -6.07
CA GLY A 562 -31.32 -41.36 -6.91
C GLY A 562 -31.62 -40.88 -8.34
N GLY A 563 -30.56 -40.73 -9.14
CA GLY A 563 -30.65 -40.35 -10.55
C GLY A 563 -30.16 -38.94 -10.85
N PRO A 564 -29.94 -38.61 -12.14
CA PRO A 564 -29.31 -37.36 -12.54
C PRO A 564 -30.24 -36.16 -12.39
N ALA A 565 -29.74 -35.08 -11.82
CA ALA A 565 -30.43 -33.81 -11.63
C ALA A 565 -29.48 -32.62 -11.82
N LEU A 566 -30.04 -31.42 -11.83
CA LEU A 566 -29.31 -30.17 -11.65
C LEU A 566 -29.51 -29.66 -10.23
N ARG A 567 -28.43 -29.34 -9.52
CA ARG A 567 -28.45 -28.74 -8.18
C ARG A 567 -28.10 -27.27 -8.26
N GLY A 568 -28.79 -26.44 -7.48
CA GLY A 568 -28.42 -25.04 -7.29
C GLY A 568 -28.72 -24.54 -5.87
N THR A 569 -28.19 -23.36 -5.56
CA THR A 569 -28.39 -22.66 -4.29
C THR A 569 -28.75 -21.20 -4.54
N VAL A 570 -29.69 -20.65 -3.76
CA VAL A 570 -30.07 -19.23 -3.80
C VAL A 570 -29.99 -18.62 -2.40
N PRO A 571 -29.17 -17.59 -2.15
CA PRO A 571 -29.05 -17.00 -0.82
C PRO A 571 -30.32 -16.26 -0.41
N THR A 572 -30.53 -16.08 0.88
CA THR A 572 -31.61 -15.29 1.50
C THR A 572 -31.01 -14.38 2.57
N HIS A 573 -31.80 -13.52 3.21
CA HIS A 573 -31.30 -12.56 4.22
C HIS A 573 -30.40 -13.19 5.29
N ASN A 574 -30.74 -14.38 5.79
CA ASN A 574 -30.02 -15.10 6.87
C ASN A 574 -29.96 -16.61 6.60
N GLY A 575 -29.68 -17.01 5.36
CA GLY A 575 -29.64 -18.42 4.98
C GLY A 575 -29.71 -18.60 3.49
N TYR A 576 -30.16 -19.76 3.02
CA TYR A 576 -30.24 -20.04 1.59
C TYR A 576 -31.25 -21.14 1.29
N TRP A 577 -31.71 -21.16 0.05
CA TRP A 577 -32.39 -22.30 -0.55
C TRP A 577 -31.39 -23.22 -1.21
N THR A 578 -31.56 -24.52 -1.05
CA THR A 578 -31.00 -25.53 -1.93
C THR A 578 -32.13 -26.20 -2.68
N PHE A 579 -31.96 -26.38 -3.99
CA PHE A 579 -32.99 -26.96 -4.85
C PHE A 579 -32.37 -27.90 -5.88
N VAL A 580 -33.19 -28.82 -6.36
CA VAL A 580 -32.86 -29.76 -7.43
C VAL A 580 -33.91 -29.70 -8.54
N LEU A 581 -33.46 -29.70 -9.78
CA LEU A 581 -34.28 -29.70 -11.00
C LEU A 581 -33.99 -30.94 -11.83
N ASP A 582 -34.98 -31.39 -12.61
CA ASP A 582 -34.75 -32.39 -13.65
C ASP A 582 -33.79 -31.84 -14.71
N ARG A 583 -32.78 -32.63 -15.07
CA ARG A 583 -31.67 -32.20 -15.95
C ARG A 583 -32.11 -31.77 -17.35
N VAL A 584 -33.22 -32.30 -17.86
CA VAL A 584 -33.64 -32.06 -19.26
C VAL A 584 -34.79 -31.08 -19.34
N SER A 585 -35.74 -31.17 -18.42
CA SER A 585 -36.98 -30.39 -18.45
C SER A 585 -36.97 -29.18 -17.52
N HIS A 586 -35.95 -29.03 -16.66
CA HIS A 586 -35.86 -28.03 -15.60
C HIS A 586 -37.05 -28.05 -14.61
N ARG A 587 -37.86 -29.11 -14.61
CA ARG A 587 -38.95 -29.28 -13.65
C ARG A 587 -38.39 -29.36 -12.22
N PRO A 588 -39.00 -28.68 -11.24
CA PRO A 588 -38.53 -28.76 -9.87
C PRO A 588 -38.77 -30.16 -9.30
N ILE A 589 -37.73 -30.75 -8.71
CA ILE A 589 -37.82 -32.03 -8.01
C ILE A 589 -38.11 -31.78 -6.53
N ALA A 590 -37.32 -30.91 -5.89
CA ALA A 590 -37.50 -30.48 -4.51
C ALA A 590 -36.68 -29.23 -4.21
N ALA A 591 -37.05 -28.53 -3.15
CA ALA A 591 -36.26 -27.46 -2.56
C ALA A 591 -36.36 -27.51 -1.03
N TYR A 592 -35.34 -27.04 -0.33
CA TYR A 592 -35.44 -26.78 1.11
C TYR A 592 -34.69 -25.51 1.45
N ARG A 593 -35.12 -24.83 2.52
CA ARG A 593 -34.50 -23.60 3.01
C ARG A 593 -33.89 -23.83 4.38
N ILE A 594 -32.68 -23.34 4.54
CA ILE A 594 -32.03 -23.16 5.85
C ILE A 594 -32.13 -21.69 6.21
N THR A 595 -32.53 -21.40 7.44
CA THR A 595 -32.51 -20.04 8.01
C THR A 595 -31.76 -20.08 9.33
N HIS A 596 -30.63 -19.39 9.40
CA HIS A 596 -29.83 -19.28 10.60
C HIS A 596 -30.44 -18.24 11.54
N ALA A 597 -30.32 -18.49 12.85
CA ALA A 597 -30.62 -17.47 13.84
C ALA A 597 -29.76 -16.22 13.61
N PRO A 598 -30.29 -15.01 13.89
CA PRO A 598 -29.49 -13.80 13.87
C PRO A 598 -28.25 -13.96 14.75
N TYR A 599 -27.10 -13.47 14.28
CA TYR A 599 -25.88 -13.46 15.08
C TYR A 599 -26.13 -12.71 16.39
N VAL A 600 -25.95 -13.39 17.52
CA VAL A 600 -25.95 -12.79 18.85
C VAL A 600 -24.50 -12.58 19.25
N PRO A 601 -24.02 -11.33 19.36
CA PRO A 601 -22.64 -11.09 19.78
C PRO A 601 -22.40 -11.66 21.18
N PRO A 602 -21.19 -12.15 21.46
CA PRO A 602 -20.83 -12.63 22.80
C PRO A 602 -21.01 -11.51 23.83
N ALA A 603 -21.27 -11.90 25.07
CA ALA A 603 -21.47 -10.96 26.16
C ALA A 603 -20.28 -9.99 26.27
N PRO A 604 -20.51 -8.69 26.58
CA PRO A 604 -19.44 -7.72 26.72
C PRO A 604 -18.38 -8.21 27.69
N GLN A 605 -17.13 -8.26 27.25
CA GLN A 605 -15.98 -8.53 28.11
C GLN A 605 -15.46 -7.22 28.70
N ASP A 606 -15.06 -7.24 29.98
CA ASP A 606 -14.52 -6.06 30.65
C ASP A 606 -13.30 -5.51 29.91
N GLY A 607 -13.36 -4.25 29.49
CA GLY A 607 -12.26 -3.53 28.82
C GLY A 607 -12.26 -3.60 27.28
N VAL A 608 -13.11 -4.41 26.64
CA VAL A 608 -13.24 -4.47 25.17
C VAL A 608 -14.30 -3.47 24.71
N ARG A 609 -13.93 -2.53 23.82
CA ARG A 609 -14.91 -1.59 23.22
C ARG A 609 -15.84 -2.35 22.27
N GLN A 610 -17.14 -2.13 22.42
CA GLN A 610 -18.19 -2.75 21.60
C GLN A 610 -18.62 -1.79 20.48
N PRO A 611 -18.96 -2.30 19.28
CA PRO A 611 -19.50 -1.47 18.21
C PRO A 611 -20.87 -0.89 18.62
N MET A 612 -21.17 0.32 18.14
CA MET A 612 -22.43 0.99 18.39
C MET A 612 -23.59 0.21 17.76
N ARG A 613 -24.62 -0.11 18.55
CA ARG A 613 -25.89 -0.66 18.05
C ARG A 613 -26.75 0.48 17.49
N PHE A 614 -27.00 0.46 16.18
CA PHE A 614 -27.84 1.44 15.48
C PHE A 614 -29.12 0.76 14.99
N GLU A 615 -30.23 1.05 15.66
CA GLU A 615 -31.52 0.42 15.37
C GLU A 615 -32.24 1.17 14.25
N VAL A 616 -32.66 0.43 13.24
CA VAL A 616 -33.33 0.98 12.05
C VAL A 616 -34.73 0.40 11.89
N PRO A 617 -35.67 1.15 11.28
CA PRO A 617 -37.05 0.67 11.11
C PRO A 617 -37.18 -0.53 10.17
N PHE A 618 -36.18 -0.79 9.34
CA PHE A 618 -36.14 -1.87 8.35
C PHE A 618 -34.69 -2.20 7.96
N VAL A 619 -34.46 -3.44 7.53
CA VAL A 619 -33.18 -3.92 7.00
C VAL A 619 -33.37 -4.54 5.62
N CYS A 620 -32.34 -4.50 4.78
CA CYS A 620 -32.39 -5.15 3.47
C CYS A 620 -32.46 -6.66 3.64
N THR A 621 -33.57 -7.27 3.22
CA THR A 621 -33.81 -8.71 3.30
C THR A 621 -33.51 -9.46 1.99
N GLU A 622 -33.12 -8.72 0.93
CA GLU A 622 -32.84 -9.29 -0.38
C GLU A 622 -31.34 -9.20 -0.69
N PRO A 623 -30.63 -10.35 -0.84
CA PRO A 623 -29.26 -10.35 -1.32
C PRO A 623 -29.19 -9.85 -2.77
N VAL A 624 -28.27 -8.93 -3.04
CA VAL A 624 -28.04 -8.34 -4.37
C VAL A 624 -26.70 -8.82 -4.92
N SER A 625 -26.68 -9.22 -6.19
CA SER A 625 -25.42 -9.38 -6.92
C SER A 625 -25.14 -8.14 -7.77
N PHE A 626 -23.99 -7.51 -7.56
CA PHE A 626 -23.61 -6.33 -8.33
C PHE A 626 -23.22 -6.65 -9.78
N SER A 627 -22.81 -7.89 -10.06
CA SER A 627 -22.43 -8.33 -11.41
C SER A 627 -23.61 -8.37 -12.39
N THR A 628 -24.83 -8.52 -11.87
CA THR A 628 -26.06 -8.59 -12.67
C THR A 628 -26.81 -7.25 -12.74
N LEU A 629 -26.36 -6.23 -12.01
CA LEU A 629 -26.93 -4.89 -12.11
C LEU A 629 -26.48 -4.21 -13.40
N THR A 630 -27.44 -3.64 -14.11
CA THR A 630 -27.28 -2.92 -15.37
C THR A 630 -27.80 -1.48 -15.21
N ASP A 631 -27.44 -0.61 -16.13
CA ASP A 631 -27.87 0.80 -16.09
C ASP A 631 -29.39 0.96 -16.40
N ASP A 632 -30.04 -0.12 -16.88
CA ASP A 632 -31.48 -0.19 -17.09
C ASP A 632 -32.27 -0.56 -15.81
N ASP A 633 -31.58 -1.01 -14.76
CA ASP A 633 -32.22 -1.33 -13.49
C ASP A 633 -32.58 -0.06 -12.70
N ASP A 634 -33.54 -0.16 -11.77
CA ASP A 634 -33.90 0.95 -10.89
C ASP A 634 -32.78 1.20 -9.88
N LEU A 635 -31.90 2.16 -10.17
CA LEU A 635 -30.74 2.50 -9.37
C LEU A 635 -30.88 3.89 -8.73
N ILE A 636 -30.21 4.08 -7.61
CA ILE A 636 -30.08 5.37 -6.94
C ILE A 636 -28.89 6.12 -7.54
N ASP A 637 -29.11 7.38 -7.90
CA ASP A 637 -28.04 8.27 -8.34
C ASP A 637 -27.09 8.58 -7.18
N ARG A 638 -25.80 8.36 -7.42
CA ARG A 638 -24.73 8.56 -6.45
C ARG A 638 -24.67 10.00 -5.94
N ASP A 639 -25.02 10.98 -6.79
CA ASP A 639 -25.02 12.40 -6.44
C ASP A 639 -26.13 12.73 -5.43
N VAL A 640 -27.23 11.98 -5.43
CA VAL A 640 -28.30 12.12 -4.43
C VAL A 640 -27.79 11.63 -3.06
N VAL A 641 -27.15 10.46 -3.03
CA VAL A 641 -26.58 9.88 -1.80
C VAL A 641 -25.49 10.79 -1.24
N GLN A 642 -24.58 11.27 -2.10
CA GLN A 642 -23.52 12.19 -1.70
C GLN A 642 -24.08 13.46 -1.07
N ARG A 643 -25.12 14.06 -1.67
CA ARG A 643 -25.78 15.25 -1.11
C ARG A 643 -26.40 14.98 0.26
N ALA A 644 -27.07 13.84 0.44
CA ALA A 644 -27.64 13.45 1.73
C ALA A 644 -26.56 13.29 2.81
N VAL A 645 -25.44 12.64 2.47
CA VAL A 645 -24.32 12.43 3.39
C VAL A 645 -23.63 13.74 3.75
N LEU A 646 -23.35 14.61 2.78
CA LEU A 646 -22.74 15.91 3.03
C LEU A 646 -23.66 16.83 3.84
N ALA A 647 -24.97 16.77 3.63
CA ALA A 647 -25.93 17.54 4.42
C ALA A 647 -25.93 17.10 5.89
N GLU A 648 -25.85 15.79 6.16
CA GLU A 648 -25.77 15.27 7.52
C GLU A 648 -24.41 15.58 8.18
N ALA A 649 -23.31 15.45 7.45
CA ALA A 649 -22.00 15.85 7.93
C ALA A 649 -21.96 17.34 8.30
N ALA A 650 -22.53 18.21 7.46
CA ALA A 650 -22.64 19.66 7.74
C ALA A 650 -23.55 19.96 8.94
N ARG A 651 -24.56 19.12 9.20
CA ARG A 651 -25.42 19.24 10.37
C ARG A 651 -24.69 18.87 11.66
N LEU A 652 -23.84 17.85 11.62
CA LEU A 652 -23.06 17.35 12.77
C LEU A 652 -21.81 18.20 13.05
N HIS A 653 -21.17 18.73 11.99
CA HIS A 653 -19.92 19.47 12.04
C HIS A 653 -20.05 20.86 11.38
N PRO A 654 -20.87 21.78 11.94
CA PRO A 654 -21.28 23.02 11.26
C PRO A 654 -20.14 24.03 11.04
N ASP A 655 -19.04 23.92 11.79
CA ASP A 655 -17.91 24.85 11.75
C ASP A 655 -16.66 24.26 11.06
N SER A 656 -16.77 23.06 10.48
CA SER A 656 -15.65 22.33 9.85
C SER A 656 -15.65 22.44 8.32
N GLU A 657 -14.48 22.28 7.71
CA GLU A 657 -14.35 22.10 6.26
C GLU A 657 -14.75 20.68 5.87
N ILE A 658 -15.78 20.54 5.02
CA ILE A 658 -16.36 19.24 4.64
C ILE A 658 -16.21 19.00 3.14
N ALA A 659 -15.62 17.85 2.77
CA ALA A 659 -15.45 17.44 1.37
C ALA A 659 -15.61 15.92 1.20
N GLY A 660 -15.83 15.46 -0.04
CA GLY A 660 -15.98 14.03 -0.36
C GLY A 660 -17.43 13.55 -0.30
N GLY A 661 -17.69 12.44 0.39
CA GLY A 661 -19.04 11.85 0.54
C GLY A 661 -19.51 11.00 -0.65
N VAL A 662 -18.62 10.70 -1.59
CA VAL A 662 -18.94 9.89 -2.77
C VAL A 662 -19.15 8.43 -2.32
N PRO A 663 -20.27 7.78 -2.70
CA PRO A 663 -20.50 6.36 -2.42
C PRO A 663 -19.41 5.47 -3.02
N THR A 664 -18.99 4.45 -2.27
CA THR A 664 -18.01 3.46 -2.75
C THR A 664 -18.56 2.62 -3.91
N LEU A 665 -19.87 2.36 -3.91
CA LEU A 665 -20.56 1.60 -4.95
C LEU A 665 -20.81 2.45 -6.20
N GLN A 666 -20.55 1.86 -7.37
CA GLN A 666 -20.83 2.47 -8.68
C GLN A 666 -22.31 2.34 -9.08
N ARG A 667 -22.94 1.20 -8.75
CA ARG A 667 -24.37 0.93 -8.98
C ARG A 667 -25.03 0.68 -7.64
N ILE A 668 -25.98 1.54 -7.26
CA ILE A 668 -26.64 1.49 -5.97
C ILE A 668 -28.07 0.98 -6.16
N PRO A 669 -28.41 -0.24 -5.70
CA PRO A 669 -29.76 -0.74 -5.80
C PRO A 669 -30.73 0.08 -4.93
N ARG A 670 -31.90 0.40 -5.46
CA ARG A 670 -33.01 1.00 -4.72
C ARG A 670 -33.77 -0.08 -3.93
N LEU A 671 -33.16 -0.59 -2.86
CA LEU A 671 -33.79 -1.54 -1.94
C LEU A 671 -33.90 -0.95 -0.54
N VAL A 672 -35.09 -1.01 0.05
CA VAL A 672 -35.33 -0.53 1.40
C VAL A 672 -34.41 -1.26 2.39
N GLY A 673 -33.73 -0.51 3.24
CA GLY A 673 -32.76 -1.00 4.21
C GLY A 673 -31.39 -1.36 3.63
N PHE A 674 -31.13 -1.06 2.35
CA PHE A 674 -29.82 -1.27 1.73
C PHE A 674 -28.82 -0.24 2.25
N ASN A 675 -27.65 -0.71 2.68
CA ASN A 675 -26.61 0.10 3.32
C ASN A 675 -25.56 0.57 2.29
N ILE A 676 -25.20 1.84 2.34
CA ILE A 676 -24.26 2.49 1.43
C ILE A 676 -23.16 3.16 2.25
N GLY A 677 -21.91 2.77 2.03
CA GLY A 677 -20.75 3.36 2.69
C GLY A 677 -20.21 4.57 1.93
N CYS A 678 -19.91 5.65 2.67
CA CYS A 678 -19.33 6.88 2.14
C CYS A 678 -18.19 7.39 3.04
N TYR A 679 -17.09 7.84 2.45
CA TYR A 679 -16.03 8.56 3.18
C TYR A 679 -16.17 10.06 3.00
N VAL A 680 -16.25 10.79 4.12
CA VAL A 680 -16.30 12.25 4.18
C VAL A 680 -15.04 12.75 4.86
N HIS A 681 -14.43 13.82 4.34
CA HIS A 681 -13.31 14.48 4.98
C HIS A 681 -13.85 15.67 5.79
N ILE A 682 -13.57 15.68 7.10
CA ILE A 682 -13.91 16.75 8.03
C ILE A 682 -12.59 17.32 8.56
N ASP A 683 -12.31 18.59 8.24
CA ASP A 683 -11.03 19.26 8.53
C ASP A 683 -9.80 18.44 8.08
N GLY A 684 -9.93 17.80 6.91
CA GLY A 684 -8.89 16.96 6.31
C GLY A 684 -8.78 15.53 6.88
N ARG A 685 -9.61 15.13 7.86
CA ARG A 685 -9.63 13.78 8.43
C ARG A 685 -10.74 12.93 7.82
N PRO A 686 -10.49 11.68 7.39
CA PRO A 686 -11.53 10.81 6.85
C PRO A 686 -12.43 10.28 7.98
N VAL A 687 -13.74 10.41 7.78
CA VAL A 687 -14.80 9.92 8.65
C VAL A 687 -15.76 9.08 7.79
N PHE A 688 -16.16 7.92 8.31
CA PHE A 688 -17.01 6.98 7.58
C PHE A 688 -18.48 7.19 7.95
N TYR A 689 -19.33 7.23 6.93
CA TYR A 689 -20.78 7.34 7.06
C TYR A 689 -21.45 6.14 6.39
N VAL A 690 -22.55 5.69 7.00
CA VAL A 690 -23.47 4.73 6.40
C VAL A 690 -24.78 5.45 6.08
N SER A 691 -25.21 5.34 4.83
CA SER A 691 -26.50 5.82 4.34
C SER A 691 -27.39 4.62 4.06
N ILE A 692 -28.61 4.61 4.60
CA ILE A 692 -29.55 3.49 4.50
C ILE A 692 -30.74 3.94 3.67
N VAL A 693 -30.99 3.22 2.58
CA VAL A 693 -32.08 3.50 1.64
C VAL A 693 -33.43 3.34 2.34
N THR A 694 -34.30 4.34 2.24
CA THR A 694 -35.66 4.29 2.79
C THR A 694 -36.70 3.86 1.74
N ASP A 695 -37.95 3.71 2.16
CA ASP A 695 -39.10 3.51 1.27
C ASP A 695 -39.62 4.81 0.64
N VAL A 696 -39.05 5.96 1.02
CA VAL A 696 -39.33 7.28 0.45
C VAL A 696 -38.26 7.62 -0.58
N ASP A 697 -38.71 7.98 -1.79
CA ASP A 697 -37.80 8.25 -2.91
C ASP A 697 -36.74 9.29 -2.54
N ASP A 698 -35.48 8.90 -2.74
CA ASP A 698 -34.29 9.74 -2.57
C ASP A 698 -34.08 10.28 -1.14
N GLU A 699 -34.74 9.67 -0.13
CA GLU A 699 -34.48 9.90 1.29
C GLU A 699 -33.68 8.74 1.92
N PHE A 700 -32.80 9.10 2.84
CA PHE A 700 -31.86 8.18 3.49
C PHE A 700 -31.81 8.41 4.99
N ILE A 701 -31.63 7.32 5.75
CA ILE A 701 -31.14 7.40 7.13
C ILE A 701 -29.62 7.44 7.06
N VAL A 702 -29.02 8.59 7.38
CA VAL A 702 -27.57 8.77 7.35
C VAL A 702 -27.02 8.78 8.77
N GLN A 703 -25.98 8.00 9.02
CA GLN A 703 -25.35 7.87 10.32
C GLN A 703 -23.81 7.92 10.20
N GLU A 704 -23.18 8.75 11.02
CA GLU A 704 -21.73 8.75 11.21
C GLU A 704 -21.33 7.50 12.00
N VAL A 705 -20.31 6.78 11.50
CA VAL A 705 -19.80 5.57 12.14
C VAL A 705 -18.70 5.94 13.14
N PRO A 706 -18.85 5.59 14.43
CA PRO A 706 -17.84 5.87 15.43
C PRO A 706 -16.59 5.00 15.22
N PRO A 707 -15.42 5.41 15.76
CA PRO A 707 -14.17 4.65 15.64
C PRO A 707 -14.25 3.20 16.14
N GLU A 708 -15.14 2.92 17.08
CA GLU A 708 -15.41 1.59 17.63
C GLU A 708 -16.22 0.68 16.69
N GLY A 709 -16.68 1.20 15.54
CA GLY A 709 -17.54 0.51 14.60
C GLY A 709 -19.03 0.62 14.94
N MET A 710 -19.87 0.19 14.00
CA MET A 710 -21.32 0.24 14.13
C MET A 710 -21.97 -1.03 13.59
N ARG A 711 -22.96 -1.54 14.30
CA ARG A 711 -23.84 -2.63 13.86
C ARG A 711 -25.24 -2.06 13.61
N VAL A 712 -25.70 -2.16 12.37
CA VAL A 712 -27.09 -1.85 12.00
C VAL A 712 -27.96 -3.04 12.38
N VAL A 713 -29.02 -2.81 13.16
CA VAL A 713 -29.94 -3.86 13.62
C VAL A 713 -31.38 -3.53 13.23
N GLY A 714 -32.09 -4.53 12.72
CA GLY A 714 -33.50 -4.41 12.38
C GLY A 714 -34.43 -4.50 13.60
N PRO A 715 -35.74 -4.25 13.41
CA PRO A 715 -36.71 -4.33 14.49
C PRO A 715 -36.77 -5.74 15.10
N GLY A 716 -36.49 -5.84 16.40
CA GLY A 716 -36.56 -7.11 17.14
C GLY A 716 -35.31 -7.99 17.06
N GLU A 717 -34.23 -7.52 16.44
CA GLU A 717 -32.92 -8.18 16.47
C GLU A 717 -32.13 -7.80 17.73
N ALA A 718 -31.49 -8.80 18.38
CA ALA A 718 -30.68 -8.61 19.58
C ALA A 718 -29.31 -7.98 19.28
#